data_AF-A0A1G5QM58-F1
#
_entry.id   AF-A0A1G5QM58-F1
#
_cell.length_a   1.000
_cell.length_b   1.000
_cell.length_c   1.000
_cell.angle_alpha   90.00
_cell.angle_beta   90.00
_cell.angle_gamma   90.00
#
_symmetry.space_group_name_H-M   'P 1'
#
loop_
_entity.id
_entity.type
_entity.pdbx_description
1 polymer ?
#
loop_
_entity_poly.entity_id
_entity_poly.type
_entity_poly.pdbx_seq_one_letter_code
_entity_poly.pdbx_strand_id
1 'polypeptide(L)'
;MPQTPAGPHLHRLSRPHPVRILLACAATLTLATVSALGIAASPATALPAPGAPADGAAVRASSSVSALAGQAEQTIVVPVTAGLEPTRVKGTIAVSGKPEGTVRATVNGRVVLESNAAATIALDQAVSNADVVGQQLTVGLQFVPVTHTMCVVSNATATLNNLQVDFSGTAKAPTTVGEFFPASVPAVVLPVPADPGADVSAAIMTASAAMAQRYPDAAITTVPEAELEMRTAGLPAGSRILSVVADQGGTATKLATAAGLPQLVLSGHDDELRTAARALASDKTALAVTSSVTGLTSALPAAAGLTQSLKDLGSTTLKLSGYGTPQSYVGVTQSQFGGPVSSVKVQLKGTHTAVPDNAQAQLSVFWNDYLLSSRNLDGGDTFTVEADVPAGQLQARNGLRIRLAALPAGGDCNGPAGVMPMEVTVDTSGSTLTAVRGGSTKAGFARFPQVLGQSVPVAFGDGNAQANTINAATLVASLQRGSASLLETKVVGIDSLAGSTESGIVVGATAEDANKLSAPLRLAEFRTISPDDVEFGVGASAPYGVLEAFEQGGRDLLLLGAWAPEGDTAAAGTLQASLASHVGGVEGGWASLSRNLLVTQPSGTPVLLESNVVVPQKAVTDDYRPYAWWIAGAVVVLGLAYAARTVLLRRRARAARAYVDAEQAAGNPDHGN
;
A
#
# COMPACT_ATOMS: atom_id res chain seq x y z
N MET A 1 -1.40 -39.22 46.84
CA MET A 1 -2.45 -39.97 47.58
C MET A 1 -3.50 -38.96 48.03
N PRO A 2 -4.79 -39.32 48.15
CA PRO A 2 -5.63 -40.11 47.21
C PRO A 2 -7.04 -39.44 47.08
N GLN A 3 -8.17 -39.98 46.58
CA GLN A 3 -8.57 -41.22 45.87
C GLN A 3 -9.54 -40.84 44.72
N THR A 4 -9.51 -41.57 43.59
CA THR A 4 -10.70 -41.88 42.75
C THR A 4 -11.36 -43.17 43.30
N PRO A 5 -12.65 -43.48 43.04
CA PRO A 5 -13.14 -44.15 41.81
C PRO A 5 -14.53 -43.61 41.37
N ALA A 6 -15.36 -44.12 40.45
CA ALA A 6 -15.39 -45.19 39.40
C ALA A 6 -16.37 -44.70 38.28
N GLY A 7 -16.78 -45.39 37.20
CA GLY A 7 -16.59 -46.75 36.67
C GLY A 7 -17.92 -47.54 36.58
N PRO A 8 -18.10 -48.55 35.70
CA PRO A 8 -17.47 -48.77 34.37
C PRO A 8 -18.43 -49.40 33.31
N HIS A 9 -17.87 -49.89 32.17
CA HIS A 9 -18.38 -50.94 31.25
C HIS A 9 -19.42 -50.55 30.15
N LEU A 10 -19.47 -51.17 28.94
CA LEU A 10 -18.78 -52.35 28.36
C LEU A 10 -18.77 -52.27 26.79
N HIS A 11 -17.72 -52.77 26.13
CA HIS A 11 -17.57 -53.38 24.75
C HIS A 11 -18.73 -53.33 23.69
N ARG A 12 -18.54 -53.44 22.34
CA ARG A 12 -17.51 -54.14 21.51
C ARG A 12 -17.61 -53.80 19.99
N LEU A 13 -16.47 -53.88 19.28
CA LEU A 13 -16.23 -54.35 17.89
C LEU A 13 -17.40 -54.44 16.85
N SER A 14 -17.23 -53.86 15.64
CA SER A 14 -16.86 -54.60 14.39
C SER A 14 -17.01 -53.79 13.07
N ARG A 15 -16.11 -54.07 12.09
CA ARG A 15 -16.16 -53.72 10.65
C ARG A 15 -17.14 -54.65 9.87
N PRO A 16 -17.28 -54.65 8.51
CA PRO A 16 -16.79 -53.77 7.42
C PRO A 16 -17.85 -53.37 6.33
N HIS A 17 -17.39 -52.66 5.28
CA HIS A 17 -17.69 -52.72 3.82
C HIS A 17 -18.82 -53.62 3.23
N PRO A 18 -19.11 -53.50 1.91
CA PRO A 18 -19.27 -52.33 1.01
C PRO A 18 -20.58 -52.46 0.20
N VAL A 19 -20.76 -51.72 -0.92
CA VAL A 19 -21.06 -52.26 -2.28
C VAL A 19 -21.32 -51.12 -3.28
N ARG A 20 -20.94 -51.33 -4.55
CA ARG A 20 -21.10 -50.44 -5.72
C ARG A 20 -22.46 -50.68 -6.41
N ILE A 21 -22.58 -50.27 -7.67
CA ILE A 21 -23.60 -50.66 -8.68
C ILE A 21 -24.85 -49.75 -8.63
N LEU A 22 -25.36 -49.14 -9.70
CA LEU A 22 -24.95 -48.77 -11.09
C LEU A 22 -26.30 -48.49 -11.80
N LEU A 23 -26.39 -47.47 -12.67
CA LEU A 23 -27.49 -47.27 -13.65
C LEU A 23 -28.93 -47.16 -13.05
N ALA A 24 -29.89 -46.47 -13.66
CA ALA A 24 -30.19 -46.39 -15.08
C ALA A 24 -30.94 -45.10 -15.47
N CYS A 25 -30.81 -44.73 -16.73
CA CYS A 25 -31.72 -43.79 -17.39
C CYS A 25 -33.09 -44.46 -17.63
N ALA A 26 -34.17 -43.68 -17.55
CA ALA A 26 -35.27 -43.72 -18.53
C ALA A 26 -36.17 -42.48 -18.36
N ALA A 27 -36.65 -41.93 -19.48
CA ALA A 27 -37.58 -40.82 -19.50
C ALA A 27 -39.04 -41.30 -19.51
N THR A 28 -39.96 -40.46 -19.04
CA THR A 28 -41.38 -40.53 -19.40
C THR A 28 -41.94 -39.16 -19.74
N LEU A 29 -42.80 -39.14 -20.76
CA LEU A 29 -43.48 -37.98 -21.34
C LEU A 29 -44.76 -37.60 -20.56
N THR A 30 -45.44 -36.56 -21.07
CA THR A 30 -46.82 -36.12 -20.79
C THR A 30 -47.00 -35.14 -19.61
N LEU A 31 -47.93 -34.18 -19.64
CA LEU A 31 -49.04 -33.91 -20.57
C LEU A 31 -49.22 -32.39 -20.79
N ALA A 32 -49.86 -31.97 -21.88
CA ALA A 32 -50.09 -30.56 -22.20
C ALA A 32 -51.38 -29.99 -21.57
N THR A 33 -51.38 -28.68 -21.27
CA THR A 33 -52.59 -27.85 -21.21
C THR A 33 -52.35 -26.51 -21.91
N VAL A 34 -53.31 -26.09 -22.73
CA VAL A 34 -53.29 -24.83 -23.48
C VAL A 34 -54.27 -23.86 -22.81
N SER A 35 -53.80 -22.67 -22.45
CA SER A 35 -54.62 -21.55 -22.01
C SER A 35 -54.17 -20.28 -22.74
N ALA A 36 -55.00 -19.78 -23.65
CA ALA A 36 -54.74 -18.54 -24.38
C ALA A 36 -55.32 -17.34 -23.61
N LEU A 37 -54.54 -16.26 -23.47
CA LEU A 37 -55.02 -14.97 -22.95
C LEU A 37 -54.16 -13.80 -23.47
N GLY A 38 -54.84 -12.85 -24.13
CA GLY A 38 -54.48 -11.43 -24.35
C GLY A 38 -53.01 -11.03 -24.54
N ILE A 39 -52.62 -10.74 -25.79
CA ILE A 39 -51.47 -9.85 -26.06
C ILE A 39 -51.91 -8.40 -25.81
N ALA A 40 -51.57 -7.86 -24.64
CA ALA A 40 -51.57 -6.42 -24.41
C ALA A 40 -50.24 -5.84 -24.91
N ALA A 41 -50.30 -4.86 -25.81
CA ALA A 41 -49.09 -4.18 -26.30
C ALA A 41 -48.50 -3.30 -25.18
N SER A 42 -47.33 -3.67 -24.67
CA SER A 42 -46.55 -2.81 -23.77
C SER A 42 -46.04 -1.58 -24.54
N PRO A 43 -46.04 -0.38 -23.94
CA PRO A 43 -45.42 0.78 -24.56
C PRO A 43 -43.91 0.55 -24.71
N ALA A 44 -43.36 0.93 -25.86
CA ALA A 44 -41.92 0.89 -26.09
C ALA A 44 -41.22 1.86 -25.13
N THR A 45 -40.52 1.35 -24.14
CA THR A 45 -39.58 2.15 -23.34
C THR A 45 -38.45 2.60 -24.26
N ALA A 46 -38.38 3.90 -24.51
CA ALA A 46 -37.26 4.50 -25.21
C ALA A 46 -35.96 4.18 -24.48
N LEU A 47 -34.96 3.69 -25.21
CA LEU A 47 -33.60 3.54 -24.69
C LEU A 47 -33.08 4.92 -24.27
N PRO A 48 -32.45 5.06 -23.10
CA PRO A 48 -31.87 6.33 -22.68
C PRO A 48 -30.73 6.72 -23.63
N ALA A 49 -30.64 8.02 -23.93
CA ALA A 49 -29.56 8.56 -24.76
C ALA A 49 -28.20 8.47 -24.03
N PRO A 50 -27.07 8.38 -24.74
CA PRO A 50 -25.76 8.36 -24.11
C PRO A 50 -25.44 9.70 -23.43
N GLY A 51 -24.95 9.65 -22.18
CA GLY A 51 -24.26 10.78 -21.56
C GLY A 51 -25.10 11.81 -20.78
N ALA A 52 -26.16 11.39 -20.09
CA ALA A 52 -26.74 12.24 -19.03
C ALA A 52 -25.71 12.45 -17.89
N PRO A 53 -25.48 13.69 -17.41
CA PRO A 53 -24.60 13.92 -16.27
C PRO A 53 -25.20 13.27 -15.02
N ALA A 54 -24.34 12.77 -14.13
CA ALA A 54 -24.78 12.18 -12.87
C ALA A 54 -25.48 13.25 -12.00
N ASP A 55 -26.77 13.04 -11.73
CA ASP A 55 -27.53 13.81 -10.74
C ASP A 55 -26.89 13.69 -9.36
N GLY A 56 -27.00 14.74 -8.54
CA GLY A 56 -26.40 14.85 -7.22
C GLY A 56 -26.53 13.60 -6.35
N ALA A 57 -25.46 12.80 -6.32
CA ALA A 57 -25.34 11.60 -5.50
C ALA A 57 -24.66 11.94 -4.17
N ALA A 58 -24.99 11.19 -3.11
CA ALA A 58 -24.33 11.35 -1.83
C ALA A 58 -22.90 10.82 -1.87
N VAL A 59 -21.93 11.64 -1.46
CA VAL A 59 -20.53 11.24 -1.31
C VAL A 59 -20.31 10.76 0.12
N ARG A 60 -19.77 9.56 0.28
CA ARG A 60 -19.24 9.08 1.57
C ARG A 60 -17.75 9.39 1.64
N ALA A 61 -17.32 10.06 2.69
CA ALA A 61 -15.91 10.10 3.04
C ALA A 61 -15.53 8.72 3.63
N SER A 62 -14.42 8.16 3.19
CA SER A 62 -13.89 6.88 3.67
C SER A 62 -13.12 7.01 5.00
N SER A 63 -12.91 8.24 5.49
CA SER A 63 -12.16 8.56 6.69
C SER A 63 -13.04 8.81 7.92
N SER A 64 -12.54 8.43 9.08
CA SER A 64 -13.02 8.92 10.38
C SER A 64 -12.09 10.01 10.91
N VAL A 65 -12.56 10.82 11.85
CA VAL A 65 -11.73 11.83 12.54
C VAL A 65 -11.95 11.73 14.04
N SER A 66 -10.86 11.81 14.82
CA SER A 66 -10.90 11.70 16.28
C SER A 66 -10.28 12.93 16.93
N ALA A 67 -10.99 13.53 17.88
CA ALA A 67 -10.52 14.65 18.70
C ALA A 67 -10.43 14.21 20.17
N LEU A 68 -9.24 14.34 20.77
CA LEU A 68 -9.03 14.15 22.21
C LEU A 68 -9.53 15.38 22.99
N ALA A 69 -9.87 15.17 24.26
CA ALA A 69 -10.30 16.24 25.14
C ALA A 69 -9.26 17.39 25.23
N GLY A 70 -9.71 18.62 24.94
CA GLY A 70 -8.88 19.82 25.00
C GLY A 70 -7.88 19.99 23.85
N GLN A 71 -7.95 19.15 22.81
CA GLN A 71 -7.22 19.43 21.56
C GLN A 71 -7.88 20.54 20.73
N ALA A 72 -7.09 21.11 19.83
CA ALA A 72 -7.60 21.89 18.71
C ALA A 72 -8.56 21.04 17.86
N GLU A 73 -9.48 21.71 17.16
CA GLU A 73 -10.42 21.08 16.23
C GLU A 73 -9.68 20.20 15.19
N GLN A 74 -10.25 19.02 14.93
CA GLN A 74 -9.76 18.05 13.96
C GLN A 74 -10.72 18.00 12.76
N THR A 75 -10.21 18.04 11.53
CA THR A 75 -11.03 18.28 10.33
C THR A 75 -10.94 17.17 9.28
N ILE A 76 -12.06 16.87 8.61
CA ILE A 76 -12.12 16.13 7.34
C ILE A 76 -12.50 17.11 6.24
N VAL A 77 -11.85 17.01 5.07
CA VAL A 77 -12.22 17.77 3.87
C VAL A 77 -13.06 16.90 2.94
N VAL A 78 -14.22 17.39 2.51
CA VAL A 78 -15.05 16.73 1.49
C VAL A 78 -15.00 17.54 0.18
N PRO A 79 -14.65 16.93 -0.97
CA PRO A 79 -14.64 17.63 -2.26
C PRO A 79 -16.05 18.05 -2.69
N VAL A 80 -16.19 19.28 -3.20
CA VAL A 80 -17.43 19.80 -3.78
C VAL A 80 -17.24 20.07 -5.26
N THR A 81 -17.70 19.17 -6.10
CA THR A 81 -17.63 19.30 -7.56
C THR A 81 -18.44 20.51 -8.03
N ALA A 82 -17.85 21.38 -8.86
CA ALA A 82 -18.55 22.52 -9.46
C ALA A 82 -19.91 22.12 -10.07
N GLY A 83 -20.95 22.91 -9.82
CA GLY A 83 -22.34 22.62 -10.24
C GLY A 83 -23.14 21.75 -9.27
N LEU A 84 -22.49 21.11 -8.29
CA LEU A 84 -23.15 20.50 -7.15
C LEU A 84 -23.17 21.45 -5.94
N GLU A 85 -24.25 21.41 -5.18
CA GLU A 85 -24.36 22.11 -3.90
C GLU A 85 -24.56 21.09 -2.77
N PRO A 86 -23.79 21.17 -1.67
CA PRO A 86 -24.02 20.30 -0.52
C PRO A 86 -25.29 20.75 0.19
N THR A 87 -26.12 19.78 0.60
CA THR A 87 -27.43 20.02 1.22
C THR A 87 -27.49 19.53 2.67
N ARG A 88 -26.74 18.48 3.00
CA ARG A 88 -26.79 17.82 4.30
C ARG A 88 -25.50 17.07 4.61
N VAL A 89 -25.04 17.13 5.85
CA VAL A 89 -23.94 16.34 6.40
C VAL A 89 -24.50 15.35 7.41
N LYS A 90 -24.13 14.07 7.27
CA LYS A 90 -24.57 12.96 8.11
C LYS A 90 -23.36 12.20 8.67
N GLY A 91 -23.49 11.61 9.85
CA GLY A 91 -22.49 10.73 10.45
C GLY A 91 -22.81 10.36 11.90
N THR A 92 -21.92 9.61 12.53
CA THR A 92 -22.05 9.18 13.93
C THR A 92 -20.80 9.52 14.71
N ILE A 93 -20.94 10.33 15.76
CA ILE A 93 -19.85 10.63 16.68
C ILE A 93 -19.94 9.66 17.86
N ALA A 94 -18.92 8.82 18.05
CA ALA A 94 -18.77 7.95 19.21
C ALA A 94 -17.81 8.60 20.22
N VAL A 95 -18.14 8.60 21.51
CA VAL A 95 -17.25 9.10 22.57
C VAL A 95 -16.74 7.93 23.41
N SER A 96 -15.43 7.74 23.44
CA SER A 96 -14.74 6.80 24.34
C SER A 96 -14.18 7.53 25.57
N GLY A 97 -14.00 6.80 26.67
CA GLY A 97 -13.66 7.37 27.98
C GLY A 97 -14.90 7.87 28.73
N LYS A 98 -14.69 8.76 29.71
CA LYS A 98 -15.79 9.35 30.51
C LYS A 98 -16.33 10.59 29.78
N PRO A 99 -17.60 10.62 29.31
CA PRO A 99 -18.11 11.69 28.46
C PRO A 99 -18.53 12.93 29.28
N GLU A 100 -17.58 13.54 30.00
CA GLU A 100 -17.78 14.78 30.75
C GLU A 100 -17.23 15.97 29.94
N GLY A 101 -18.09 16.54 29.10
CA GLY A 101 -17.75 17.65 28.22
C GLY A 101 -18.87 17.99 27.24
N THR A 102 -18.51 18.80 26.26
CA THR A 102 -19.32 19.20 25.12
C THR A 102 -18.62 18.76 23.84
N VAL A 103 -19.34 18.05 22.98
CA VAL A 103 -18.90 17.73 21.62
C VAL A 103 -19.42 18.83 20.70
N ARG A 104 -18.51 19.42 19.92
CA ARG A 104 -18.82 20.35 18.84
C ARG A 104 -18.46 19.71 17.50
N ALA A 105 -19.34 19.84 16.53
CA ALA A 105 -19.00 19.65 15.13
C ALA A 105 -19.22 20.97 14.38
N THR A 106 -18.29 21.30 13.49
CA THR A 106 -18.36 22.51 12.66
C THR A 106 -18.38 22.15 11.18
N VAL A 107 -18.80 23.12 10.36
CA VAL A 107 -18.59 23.11 8.93
C VAL A 107 -17.94 24.45 8.57
N ASN A 108 -16.72 24.40 8.04
CA ASN A 108 -15.88 25.56 7.74
C ASN A 108 -15.79 26.56 8.93
N GLY A 109 -15.61 26.04 10.15
CA GLY A 109 -15.56 26.82 11.40
C GLY A 109 -16.91 27.28 11.97
N ARG A 110 -18.02 27.13 11.22
CA ARG A 110 -19.38 27.39 11.74
C ARG A 110 -19.86 26.19 12.53
N VAL A 111 -20.16 26.34 13.82
CA VAL A 111 -20.76 25.27 14.63
C VAL A 111 -22.10 24.86 14.05
N VAL A 112 -22.23 23.57 13.69
CA VAL A 112 -23.47 22.95 13.19
C VAL A 112 -24.12 22.03 14.23
N LEU A 113 -23.33 21.53 15.17
CA LEU A 113 -23.80 20.69 16.27
C LEU A 113 -23.01 21.05 17.52
N GLU A 114 -23.73 21.32 18.61
CA GLU A 114 -23.17 21.43 19.95
C GLU A 114 -24.06 20.61 20.90
N SER A 115 -23.47 19.62 21.57
CA SER A 115 -24.19 18.72 22.46
C SER A 115 -23.31 18.35 23.65
N ASN A 116 -23.94 18.13 24.81
CA ASN A 116 -23.28 17.42 25.90
C ASN A 116 -22.75 16.07 25.39
N ALA A 117 -21.56 15.69 25.84
CA ALA A 117 -20.94 14.45 25.44
C ALA A 117 -21.79 13.25 25.91
N ALA A 118 -21.99 12.30 24.99
CA ALA A 118 -22.68 11.04 25.22
C ALA A 118 -21.94 9.95 24.45
N ALA A 119 -22.12 8.68 24.81
CA ALA A 119 -21.42 7.56 24.17
C ALA A 119 -21.59 7.53 22.64
N THR A 120 -22.76 7.94 22.14
CA THR A 120 -23.06 8.11 20.72
C THR A 120 -23.89 9.36 20.50
N ILE A 121 -23.53 10.17 19.50
CA ILE A 121 -24.25 11.37 19.06
C ILE A 121 -24.42 11.28 17.54
N ALA A 122 -25.64 11.51 17.05
CA ALA A 122 -25.91 11.56 15.60
C ALA A 122 -25.58 12.96 15.05
N LEU A 123 -24.86 12.99 13.92
CA LEU A 123 -24.72 14.17 13.09
C LEU A 123 -25.70 14.03 11.93
N ASP A 124 -26.69 14.92 11.85
CA ASP A 124 -27.55 15.13 10.68
C ASP A 124 -27.88 16.63 10.65
N GLN A 125 -27.15 17.39 9.84
CA GLN A 125 -27.22 18.84 9.81
C GLN A 125 -27.31 19.36 8.37
N ALA A 126 -28.15 20.37 8.17
CA ALA A 126 -28.25 21.06 6.89
C ALA A 126 -27.00 21.89 6.62
N VAL A 127 -26.52 21.83 5.39
CA VAL A 127 -25.44 22.67 4.86
C VAL A 127 -25.87 23.29 3.54
N SER A 128 -25.10 24.24 3.06
CA SER A 128 -25.38 24.99 1.84
C SER A 128 -24.09 25.33 1.11
N ASN A 129 -24.20 25.85 -0.11
CA ASN A 129 -23.04 26.36 -0.86
C ASN A 129 -22.33 27.54 -0.15
N ALA A 130 -23.00 28.22 0.80
CA ALA A 130 -22.35 29.25 1.63
C ALA A 130 -21.36 28.68 2.66
N ASP A 131 -21.42 27.36 2.93
CA ASP A 131 -20.48 26.64 3.78
C ASP A 131 -19.24 26.13 3.01
N VAL A 132 -19.22 26.31 1.68
CA VAL A 132 -18.17 25.81 0.78
C VAL A 132 -17.13 26.90 0.51
N VAL A 133 -15.86 26.58 0.71
CA VAL A 133 -14.73 27.47 0.37
C VAL A 133 -13.79 26.73 -0.56
N GLY A 134 -13.42 27.34 -1.70
CA GLY A 134 -12.45 26.76 -2.63
C GLY A 134 -12.84 25.40 -3.22
N GLN A 135 -14.14 25.12 -3.40
CA GLN A 135 -14.68 23.79 -3.79
C GLN A 135 -14.45 22.68 -2.74
N GLN A 136 -14.38 23.06 -1.46
CA GLN A 136 -14.21 22.15 -0.34
C GLN A 136 -15.25 22.44 0.76
N LEU A 137 -15.77 21.37 1.36
CA LEU A 137 -16.62 21.40 2.55
C LEU A 137 -15.83 20.76 3.70
N THR A 138 -15.25 21.58 4.58
CA THR A 138 -14.44 21.12 5.72
C THR A 138 -15.34 20.86 6.92
N VAL A 139 -15.40 19.62 7.40
CA VAL A 139 -16.16 19.20 8.58
C VAL A 139 -15.22 19.05 9.77
N GLY A 140 -15.41 19.85 10.82
CA GLY A 140 -14.60 19.85 12.03
C GLY A 140 -15.25 19.09 13.19
N LEU A 141 -14.41 18.56 14.10
CA LEU A 141 -14.79 17.90 15.35
C LEU A 141 -13.91 18.40 16.50
N GLN A 142 -14.53 18.76 17.63
CA GLN A 142 -13.85 19.17 18.85
C GLN A 142 -14.51 18.57 20.10
N PHE A 143 -13.71 18.12 21.07
CA PHE A 143 -14.18 17.76 22.41
C PHE A 143 -13.70 18.80 23.43
N VAL A 144 -14.65 19.53 24.02
CA VAL A 144 -14.40 20.51 25.08
C VAL A 144 -14.72 19.85 26.43
N PRO A 145 -13.73 19.50 27.27
CA PRO A 145 -14.00 18.88 28.56
C PRO A 145 -14.67 19.87 29.53
N VAL A 146 -15.38 19.34 30.53
CA VAL A 146 -15.89 20.16 31.66
C VAL A 146 -14.72 20.78 32.42
N THR A 147 -14.78 22.08 32.67
CA THR A 147 -13.84 22.79 33.54
C THR A 147 -14.16 22.50 35.00
N HIS A 148 -13.21 21.92 35.72
CA HIS A 148 -13.31 21.68 37.17
C HIS A 148 -12.51 22.72 37.94
N THR A 149 -12.87 22.94 39.22
CA THR A 149 -12.17 23.86 40.14
C THR A 149 -10.69 23.51 40.35
N MET A 150 -10.31 22.26 40.09
CA MET A 150 -8.91 21.83 40.01
C MET A 150 -8.65 21.34 38.59
N CYS A 151 -7.53 21.75 37.99
CA CYS A 151 -7.16 21.35 36.64
C CYS A 151 -6.91 19.83 36.55
N VAL A 152 -7.82 19.08 35.91
CA VAL A 152 -7.73 17.62 35.70
C VAL A 152 -7.65 17.29 34.20
N VAL A 153 -6.87 16.25 33.86
CA VAL A 153 -6.72 15.79 32.48
C VAL A 153 -7.81 14.76 32.16
N SER A 154 -8.70 15.10 31.23
CA SER A 154 -9.66 14.13 30.67
C SER A 154 -8.98 13.24 29.62
N ASN A 155 -9.31 11.95 29.63
CA ASN A 155 -8.88 10.98 28.63
C ASN A 155 -9.97 10.66 27.59
N ALA A 156 -11.04 11.47 27.53
CA ALA A 156 -12.12 11.26 26.58
C ALA A 156 -11.68 11.55 25.14
N THR A 157 -12.20 10.77 24.19
CA THR A 157 -11.98 10.96 22.75
C THR A 157 -13.32 10.91 22.03
N ALA A 158 -13.63 11.92 21.22
CA ALA A 158 -14.75 11.87 20.28
C ALA A 158 -14.26 11.45 18.90
N THR A 159 -14.93 10.50 18.25
CA THR A 159 -14.61 10.01 16.91
C THR A 159 -15.83 10.08 16.01
N LEU A 160 -15.78 10.92 14.96
CA LEU A 160 -16.78 10.99 13.91
C LEU A 160 -16.51 9.89 12.87
N ASN A 161 -17.50 9.03 12.67
CA ASN A 161 -17.50 7.90 11.75
C ASN A 161 -18.63 8.02 10.72
N ASN A 162 -18.49 7.30 9.60
CA ASN A 162 -19.50 7.20 8.53
C ASN A 162 -19.95 8.57 7.98
N LEU A 163 -19.01 9.48 7.79
CA LEU A 163 -19.30 10.82 7.28
C LEU A 163 -19.82 10.74 5.83
N GLN A 164 -21.02 11.25 5.61
CA GLN A 164 -21.69 11.30 4.31
C GLN A 164 -22.21 12.71 4.05
N VAL A 165 -22.02 13.21 2.84
CA VAL A 165 -22.53 14.51 2.39
C VAL A 165 -23.47 14.28 1.21
N ASP A 166 -24.71 14.74 1.36
CA ASP A 166 -25.73 14.66 0.31
C ASP A 166 -25.68 15.93 -0.54
N PHE A 167 -25.63 15.78 -1.87
CA PHE A 167 -25.54 16.88 -2.83
C PHE A 167 -26.81 17.02 -3.68
N SER A 168 -27.06 18.22 -4.19
CA SER A 168 -28.06 18.49 -5.22
C SER A 168 -27.41 19.18 -6.43
N GLY A 169 -28.15 19.30 -7.53
CA GLY A 169 -27.65 19.89 -8.79
C GLY A 169 -27.02 18.86 -9.72
N THR A 170 -26.33 19.35 -10.75
CA THR A 170 -25.66 18.55 -11.77
C THR A 170 -24.20 18.96 -11.90
N ALA A 171 -23.29 17.97 -11.96
CA ALA A 171 -21.86 18.26 -12.03
C ALA A 171 -21.50 18.97 -13.35
N LYS A 172 -20.92 20.17 -13.25
CA LYS A 172 -20.40 20.94 -14.38
C LYS A 172 -19.12 20.28 -14.91
N ALA A 173 -19.14 19.85 -16.17
CA ALA A 173 -17.94 19.38 -16.85
C ALA A 173 -16.91 20.52 -17.03
N PRO A 174 -15.60 20.25 -16.91
CA PRO A 174 -14.55 21.22 -17.19
C PRO A 174 -14.52 21.56 -18.69
N THR A 175 -14.27 22.83 -19.00
CA THR A 175 -14.17 23.37 -20.36
C THR A 175 -12.72 23.72 -20.75
N THR A 176 -11.82 23.79 -19.76
CA THR A 176 -10.39 24.03 -19.96
C THR A 176 -9.53 22.98 -19.25
N VAL A 177 -8.31 22.74 -19.75
CA VAL A 177 -7.36 21.82 -19.11
C VAL A 177 -7.06 22.22 -17.67
N GLY A 178 -7.05 23.53 -17.34
CA GLY A 178 -6.97 24.01 -15.96
C GLY A 178 -8.18 23.63 -15.09
N GLU A 179 -9.40 23.77 -15.61
CA GLU A 179 -10.63 23.36 -14.90
C GLU A 179 -10.72 21.84 -14.63
N PHE A 180 -9.97 21.02 -15.37
CA PHE A 180 -9.86 19.58 -15.08
C PHE A 180 -9.30 19.30 -13.68
N PHE A 181 -8.45 20.20 -13.15
CA PHE A 181 -7.74 20.08 -11.89
C PHE A 181 -8.32 20.99 -10.78
N PRO A 182 -9.54 20.73 -10.27
CA PRO A 182 -10.07 21.46 -9.11
C PRO A 182 -9.20 21.23 -7.87
N ALA A 183 -9.49 21.93 -6.78
CA ALA A 183 -8.76 21.80 -5.52
C ALA A 183 -8.85 20.40 -4.88
N SER A 184 -9.83 19.58 -5.27
CA SER A 184 -10.01 18.21 -4.79
C SER A 184 -10.91 17.42 -5.75
N VAL A 185 -10.71 16.10 -5.83
CA VAL A 185 -11.52 15.16 -6.63
C VAL A 185 -11.79 13.88 -5.83
N PRO A 186 -12.92 13.19 -6.04
CA PRO A 186 -13.21 11.94 -5.32
C PRO A 186 -12.37 10.75 -5.83
N ALA A 187 -12.17 10.64 -7.15
CA ALA A 187 -11.41 9.56 -7.77
C ALA A 187 -10.78 9.98 -9.11
N VAL A 188 -9.67 9.34 -9.46
CA VAL A 188 -9.02 9.43 -10.78
C VAL A 188 -8.74 8.02 -11.30
N VAL A 189 -9.28 7.70 -12.48
CA VAL A 189 -9.07 6.41 -13.16
C VAL A 189 -8.09 6.58 -14.32
N LEU A 190 -7.05 5.76 -14.35
CA LEU A 190 -6.05 5.71 -15.42
C LEU A 190 -6.23 4.40 -16.22
N PRO A 191 -6.90 4.41 -17.39
CA PRO A 191 -6.91 3.28 -18.29
C PRO A 191 -5.51 3.04 -18.88
N VAL A 192 -5.09 1.78 -18.89
CA VAL A 192 -3.83 1.32 -19.48
C VAL A 192 -4.13 0.61 -20.80
N PRO A 193 -3.52 1.01 -21.93
CA PRO A 193 -3.69 0.33 -23.22
C PRO A 193 -3.31 -1.16 -23.16
N ALA A 194 -3.79 -1.96 -24.12
CA ALA A 194 -3.52 -3.41 -24.16
C ALA A 194 -2.04 -3.78 -24.37
N ASP A 195 -1.31 -2.93 -25.10
CA ASP A 195 0.13 -3.06 -25.38
C ASP A 195 0.80 -1.71 -25.14
N PRO A 196 1.12 -1.33 -23.89
CA PRO A 196 1.73 -0.06 -23.58
C PRO A 196 3.25 -0.11 -23.87
N GLY A 197 3.72 0.84 -24.69
CA GLY A 197 5.15 1.11 -24.84
C GLY A 197 5.82 1.46 -23.51
N ALA A 198 7.15 1.37 -23.45
CA ALA A 198 7.92 1.68 -22.23
C ALA A 198 7.75 3.15 -21.79
N ASP A 199 7.60 4.06 -22.76
CA ASP A 199 7.30 5.48 -22.57
C ASP A 199 5.89 5.70 -22.01
N VAL A 200 4.87 5.06 -22.59
CA VAL A 200 3.47 5.08 -22.10
C VAL A 200 3.41 4.50 -20.68
N SER A 201 4.09 3.40 -20.43
CA SER A 201 4.16 2.77 -19.10
C SER A 201 4.82 3.70 -18.06
N ALA A 202 5.95 4.32 -18.41
CA ALA A 202 6.62 5.30 -17.55
C ALA A 202 5.76 6.55 -17.29
N ALA A 203 5.04 7.02 -18.30
CA ALA A 203 4.14 8.16 -18.18
C ALA A 203 2.88 7.85 -17.37
N ILE A 204 2.30 6.65 -17.49
CA ILE A 204 1.16 6.20 -16.64
C ILE A 204 1.60 6.12 -15.17
N MET A 205 2.75 5.51 -14.88
CA MET A 205 3.28 5.45 -13.51
C MET A 205 3.58 6.85 -12.95
N THR A 206 4.18 7.74 -13.75
CA THR A 206 4.44 9.15 -13.37
C THR A 206 3.12 9.92 -13.16
N ALA A 207 2.09 9.67 -13.96
CA ALA A 207 0.77 10.27 -13.82
C ALA A 207 0.05 9.78 -12.55
N SER A 208 0.13 8.50 -12.23
CA SER A 208 -0.36 7.94 -10.97
C SER A 208 0.34 8.56 -9.75
N ALA A 209 1.66 8.78 -9.81
CA ALA A 209 2.37 9.55 -8.79
C ALA A 209 1.87 11.00 -8.73
N ALA A 210 1.83 11.71 -9.86
CA ALA A 210 1.39 13.10 -9.91
C ALA A 210 -0.02 13.32 -9.33
N MET A 211 -0.96 12.40 -9.60
CA MET A 211 -2.31 12.45 -9.03
C MET A 211 -2.36 12.05 -7.56
N ALA A 212 -1.57 11.06 -7.12
CA ALA A 212 -1.47 10.70 -5.70
C ALA A 212 -0.79 11.79 -4.85
N GLN A 213 0.11 12.59 -5.43
CA GLN A 213 0.70 13.77 -4.77
C GLN A 213 -0.29 14.94 -4.73
N ARG A 214 -0.98 15.22 -5.83
CA ARG A 214 -1.93 16.35 -5.94
C ARG A 214 -3.21 16.12 -5.11
N TYR A 215 -3.68 14.88 -5.04
CA TYR A 215 -4.93 14.51 -4.40
C TYR A 215 -4.70 13.32 -3.43
N PRO A 216 -4.09 13.55 -2.26
CA PRO A 216 -3.72 12.48 -1.33
C PRO A 216 -4.92 11.61 -0.89
N ASP A 217 -6.08 12.25 -0.71
CA ASP A 217 -7.34 11.62 -0.26
C ASP A 217 -8.17 11.00 -1.39
N ALA A 218 -7.80 11.22 -2.67
CA ALA A 218 -8.56 10.68 -3.79
C ALA A 218 -8.26 9.19 -4.03
N ALA A 219 -9.27 8.46 -4.51
CA ALA A 219 -9.08 7.11 -5.02
C ALA A 219 -8.39 7.16 -6.40
N ILE A 220 -7.09 6.90 -6.43
CA ILE A 220 -6.31 6.77 -7.67
C ILE A 220 -6.28 5.30 -8.07
N THR A 221 -6.83 4.95 -9.24
CA THR A 221 -6.91 3.56 -9.71
C THR A 221 -6.42 3.42 -11.14
N THR A 222 -5.67 2.36 -11.42
CA THR A 222 -5.21 2.00 -12.77
C THR A 222 -5.91 0.73 -13.22
N VAL A 223 -6.45 0.71 -14.43
CA VAL A 223 -7.31 -0.39 -14.93
C VAL A 223 -6.98 -0.71 -16.38
N PRO A 224 -7.28 -1.94 -16.87
CA PRO A 224 -7.22 -2.20 -18.32
C PRO A 224 -8.19 -1.27 -19.04
N GLU A 225 -7.80 -0.70 -20.19
CA GLU A 225 -8.66 0.22 -20.95
C GLU A 225 -10.01 -0.43 -21.35
N ALA A 226 -10.00 -1.73 -21.67
CA ALA A 226 -11.21 -2.51 -21.95
C ALA A 226 -12.17 -2.65 -20.75
N GLU A 227 -11.72 -2.38 -19.52
CA GLU A 227 -12.56 -2.40 -18.31
C GLU A 227 -13.06 -1.00 -17.90
N LEU A 228 -12.69 0.08 -18.61
CA LEU A 228 -12.91 1.46 -18.17
C LEU A 228 -14.38 1.77 -17.84
N GLU A 229 -15.33 1.37 -18.70
CA GLU A 229 -16.76 1.59 -18.46
C GLU A 229 -17.26 0.87 -17.19
N MET A 230 -16.88 -0.41 -17.02
CA MET A 230 -17.23 -1.19 -15.82
C MET A 230 -16.62 -0.59 -14.54
N ARG A 231 -15.40 -0.08 -14.62
CA ARG A 231 -14.65 0.47 -13.46
C ARG A 231 -15.07 1.89 -13.08
N THR A 232 -15.66 2.62 -14.02
CA THR A 232 -16.20 3.97 -13.78
C THR A 232 -17.68 3.97 -13.40
N ALA A 233 -18.39 2.87 -13.66
CA ALA A 233 -19.79 2.69 -13.28
C ALA A 233 -20.01 2.90 -11.76
N GLY A 234 -20.80 3.92 -11.41
CA GLY A 234 -21.11 4.25 -10.02
C GLY A 234 -20.03 5.01 -9.25
N LEU A 235 -18.97 5.49 -9.91
CA LEU A 235 -18.03 6.42 -9.27
C LEU A 235 -18.72 7.75 -8.89
N PRO A 236 -18.30 8.43 -7.80
CA PRO A 236 -18.90 9.69 -7.39
C PRO A 236 -18.80 10.79 -8.46
N ALA A 237 -19.82 11.64 -8.52
CA ALA A 237 -19.88 12.76 -9.44
C ALA A 237 -18.68 13.72 -9.24
N GLY A 238 -17.96 14.01 -10.33
CA GLY A 238 -16.69 14.74 -10.30
C GLY A 238 -15.43 13.88 -10.31
N SER A 239 -15.57 12.54 -10.37
CA SER A 239 -14.45 11.66 -10.72
C SER A 239 -13.85 12.03 -12.09
N ARG A 240 -12.59 11.66 -12.31
CA ARG A 240 -11.80 12.00 -13.50
C ARG A 240 -11.26 10.76 -14.21
N ILE A 241 -11.10 10.84 -15.52
CA ILE A 241 -10.35 9.84 -16.30
C ILE A 241 -9.09 10.51 -16.85
N LEU A 242 -7.95 9.84 -16.74
CA LEU A 242 -6.65 10.35 -17.20
C LEU A 242 -5.99 9.30 -18.09
N SER A 243 -6.05 9.52 -19.40
CA SER A 243 -5.52 8.62 -20.41
C SER A 243 -4.17 9.10 -20.92
N VAL A 244 -3.26 8.15 -21.13
CA VAL A 244 -1.93 8.38 -21.70
C VAL A 244 -1.85 7.56 -22.98
N VAL A 245 -1.51 8.20 -24.09
CA VAL A 245 -1.53 7.60 -25.43
C VAL A 245 -0.23 7.92 -26.16
N ALA A 246 0.39 6.91 -26.79
CA ALA A 246 1.54 7.14 -27.66
C ALA A 246 1.11 7.92 -28.91
N ASP A 247 1.79 9.02 -29.21
CA ASP A 247 1.64 9.81 -30.43
C ASP A 247 3.03 10.23 -30.91
N GLN A 248 3.31 10.04 -32.20
CA GLN A 248 4.57 10.40 -32.83
C GLN A 248 4.59 11.87 -33.29
N GLY A 249 3.48 12.59 -33.10
CA GLY A 249 3.44 14.04 -33.08
C GLY A 249 4.00 14.64 -31.78
N GLY A 250 4.03 15.98 -31.70
CA GLY A 250 4.50 16.68 -30.50
C GLY A 250 3.53 16.56 -29.32
N THR A 251 4.05 16.75 -28.11
CA THR A 251 3.25 16.60 -26.88
C THR A 251 2.03 17.52 -26.79
N ALA A 252 0.86 16.90 -26.60
CA ALA A 252 -0.41 17.59 -26.41
C ALA A 252 -1.16 17.09 -25.18
N THR A 253 -2.00 17.95 -24.62
CA THR A 253 -2.91 17.62 -23.52
C THR A 253 -4.28 18.18 -23.87
N LYS A 254 -5.29 17.31 -23.91
CA LYS A 254 -6.61 17.62 -24.45
C LYS A 254 -7.73 17.11 -23.56
N LEU A 255 -8.78 17.92 -23.40
CA LEU A 255 -10.05 17.50 -22.82
C LEU A 255 -10.88 16.65 -23.78
N ALA A 256 -11.46 15.60 -23.21
CA ALA A 256 -12.44 14.73 -23.84
C ALA A 256 -13.47 14.28 -22.79
N THR A 257 -14.37 13.38 -23.19
CA THR A 257 -15.32 12.71 -22.30
C THR A 257 -15.28 11.22 -22.62
N ALA A 258 -15.14 10.38 -21.60
CA ALA A 258 -15.21 8.92 -21.71
C ALA A 258 -16.07 8.36 -20.58
N ALA A 259 -16.87 7.33 -20.85
CA ALA A 259 -17.79 6.71 -19.87
C ALA A 259 -18.66 7.71 -19.06
N GLY A 260 -19.05 8.85 -19.68
CA GLY A 260 -19.82 9.92 -19.03
C GLY A 260 -19.03 10.82 -18.05
N LEU A 261 -17.73 10.60 -17.88
CA LEU A 261 -16.84 11.39 -17.01
C LEU A 261 -15.90 12.30 -17.82
N PRO A 262 -15.46 13.45 -17.26
CA PRO A 262 -14.41 14.26 -17.85
C PRO A 262 -13.10 13.46 -17.99
N GLN A 263 -12.55 13.48 -19.20
CA GLN A 263 -11.30 12.82 -19.54
C GLN A 263 -10.23 13.85 -19.90
N LEU A 264 -9.00 13.64 -19.43
CA LEU A 264 -7.82 14.31 -19.93
C LEU A 264 -6.97 13.28 -20.68
N VAL A 265 -6.63 13.59 -21.94
CA VAL A 265 -5.77 12.76 -22.78
C VAL A 265 -4.42 13.46 -22.89
N LEU A 266 -3.36 12.79 -22.44
CA LEU A 266 -1.97 13.15 -22.71
C LEU A 266 -1.50 12.34 -23.92
N SER A 267 -1.02 13.01 -24.95
CA SER A 267 -0.41 12.38 -26.12
C SER A 267 0.99 12.89 -26.37
N GLY A 268 1.85 12.02 -26.91
CA GLY A 268 3.26 12.27 -27.20
C GLY A 268 4.08 10.97 -27.11
N HIS A 269 5.39 11.10 -27.05
CA HIS A 269 6.33 9.97 -27.00
C HIS A 269 7.48 10.22 -26.02
N ASP A 270 8.22 9.16 -25.71
CA ASP A 270 9.49 9.18 -24.96
C ASP A 270 9.43 10.01 -23.65
N ASP A 271 10.51 10.75 -23.38
CA ASP A 271 10.65 11.61 -22.20
C ASP A 271 9.67 12.78 -22.21
N GLU A 272 9.21 13.28 -23.37
CA GLU A 272 8.26 14.40 -23.39
C GLU A 272 6.95 14.01 -22.69
N LEU A 273 6.40 12.85 -23.03
CA LEU A 273 5.18 12.30 -22.45
C LEU A 273 5.30 12.13 -20.92
N ARG A 274 6.47 11.67 -20.47
CA ARG A 274 6.82 11.55 -19.05
C ARG A 274 6.92 12.92 -18.34
N THR A 275 7.49 13.94 -19.00
CA THR A 275 7.51 15.31 -18.44
C THR A 275 6.13 15.96 -18.40
N ALA A 276 5.23 15.59 -19.32
CA ALA A 276 3.84 16.03 -19.32
C ALA A 276 3.05 15.37 -18.18
N ALA A 277 3.23 14.07 -17.96
CA ALA A 277 2.67 13.36 -16.79
C ALA A 277 3.17 13.99 -15.47
N ARG A 278 4.44 14.38 -15.39
CA ARG A 278 5.03 15.10 -14.25
C ARG A 278 4.39 16.48 -14.01
N ALA A 279 3.95 17.17 -15.07
CA ALA A 279 3.32 18.49 -14.97
C ALA A 279 1.95 18.47 -14.27
N LEU A 280 1.26 17.32 -14.28
CA LEU A 280 -0.06 17.15 -13.68
C LEU A 280 -0.08 17.36 -12.16
N ALA A 281 1.08 17.24 -11.49
CA ALA A 281 1.22 17.54 -10.06
C ALA A 281 1.22 19.05 -9.78
N SER A 282 1.50 19.91 -10.77
CA SER A 282 1.73 21.33 -10.57
C SER A 282 0.43 22.14 -10.48
N ASP A 283 0.34 23.05 -9.50
CA ASP A 283 -0.74 24.03 -9.42
C ASP A 283 -0.75 25.04 -10.57
N LYS A 284 0.35 25.12 -11.34
CA LYS A 284 0.44 25.94 -12.55
C LYS A 284 -0.42 25.39 -13.71
N THR A 285 -0.97 24.19 -13.58
CA THR A 285 -2.00 23.65 -14.50
C THR A 285 -3.20 24.59 -14.66
N ALA A 286 -3.52 25.41 -13.65
CA ALA A 286 -4.55 26.45 -13.72
C ALA A 286 -4.33 27.50 -14.84
N LEU A 287 -3.11 27.63 -15.38
CA LEU A 287 -2.81 28.53 -16.52
C LEU A 287 -3.27 27.96 -17.87
N ALA A 288 -3.66 26.67 -17.94
CA ALA A 288 -4.10 26.01 -19.16
C ALA A 288 -5.58 26.33 -19.49
N VAL A 289 -5.83 27.58 -19.88
CA VAL A 289 -7.17 28.18 -20.07
C VAL A 289 -7.91 27.77 -21.36
N THR A 290 -7.47 26.71 -22.03
CA THR A 290 -8.08 26.18 -23.27
C THR A 290 -8.41 24.69 -23.11
N SER A 291 -9.32 24.16 -23.94
CA SER A 291 -9.67 22.74 -23.95
C SER A 291 -8.58 21.81 -24.50
N SER A 292 -7.55 22.38 -25.12
CA SER A 292 -6.34 21.68 -25.55
C SER A 292 -5.14 22.61 -25.43
N VAL A 293 -4.00 22.09 -24.98
CA VAL A 293 -2.71 22.78 -24.89
C VAL A 293 -1.59 21.90 -25.43
N THR A 294 -0.51 22.53 -25.91
CA THR A 294 0.74 21.88 -26.30
C THR A 294 1.85 22.29 -25.33
N GLY A 295 2.80 21.40 -25.03
CA GLY A 295 3.92 21.72 -24.15
C GLY A 295 3.54 21.94 -22.68
N LEU A 296 2.47 21.28 -22.20
CA LEU A 296 2.22 21.16 -20.75
C LEU A 296 3.32 20.30 -20.16
N THR A 297 4.39 20.93 -19.67
CA THR A 297 5.55 20.27 -19.04
C THR A 297 5.95 21.00 -17.76
N SER A 298 6.54 20.26 -16.83
CA SER A 298 7.19 20.81 -15.65
C SER A 298 8.58 20.22 -15.55
N ALA A 299 9.56 20.98 -15.08
CA ALA A 299 10.82 20.41 -14.59
C ALA A 299 10.57 19.55 -13.33
N LEU A 300 11.49 18.64 -13.02
CA LEU A 300 11.52 18.00 -11.71
C LEU A 300 11.91 19.05 -10.66
N PRO A 301 11.20 19.16 -9.51
CA PRO A 301 11.65 19.99 -8.41
C PRO A 301 13.04 19.56 -7.93
N ALA A 302 13.89 20.52 -7.57
CA ALA A 302 15.21 20.21 -7.02
C ALA A 302 15.09 19.27 -5.80
N ALA A 303 16.02 18.32 -5.68
CA ALA A 303 16.05 17.40 -4.55
C ALA A 303 16.09 18.16 -3.22
N ALA A 304 15.27 17.72 -2.26
CA ALA A 304 15.15 18.39 -0.98
C ALA A 304 16.47 18.41 -0.20
N GLY A 305 16.77 19.54 0.44
CA GLY A 305 17.96 19.70 1.27
C GLY A 305 17.88 18.92 2.59
N LEU A 306 19.04 18.70 3.21
CA LEU A 306 19.13 18.07 4.53
C LEU A 306 18.65 18.98 5.68
N THR A 307 18.41 20.27 5.43
CA THR A 307 17.82 21.21 6.40
C THR A 307 16.44 21.64 5.92
N GLN A 308 15.44 21.54 6.80
CA GLN A 308 14.05 21.91 6.55
C GLN A 308 13.55 22.78 7.72
N SER A 309 12.87 23.91 7.45
CA SER A 309 12.16 24.64 8.51
C SER A 309 10.84 23.95 8.85
N LEU A 310 10.23 24.23 10.01
CA LEU A 310 8.90 23.69 10.30
C LEU A 310 7.85 24.14 9.28
N LYS A 311 8.03 25.32 8.68
CA LYS A 311 7.22 25.84 7.58
C LYS A 311 7.36 25.00 6.31
N ASP A 312 8.56 24.57 5.95
CA ASP A 312 8.81 23.68 4.79
C ASP A 312 8.20 22.29 5.01
N LEU A 313 8.12 21.85 6.28
CA LEU A 313 7.43 20.63 6.71
C LEU A 313 5.89 20.79 6.77
N GLY A 314 5.35 21.92 6.33
CA GLY A 314 3.91 22.19 6.24
C GLY A 314 3.29 22.90 7.46
N SER A 315 4.06 23.20 8.51
CA SER A 315 3.56 23.91 9.69
C SER A 315 3.62 25.42 9.48
N THR A 316 2.54 26.02 8.99
CA THR A 316 2.47 27.48 8.73
C THR A 316 2.37 28.29 10.01
N THR A 317 1.57 27.85 10.99
CA THR A 317 1.41 28.46 12.31
C THR A 317 1.39 27.39 13.39
N LEU A 318 2.21 27.54 14.44
CA LEU A 318 2.26 26.59 15.56
C LEU A 318 2.19 27.35 16.89
N LYS A 319 1.02 27.26 17.52
CA LYS A 319 0.66 27.96 18.75
C LYS A 319 -0.03 26.99 19.71
N LEU A 320 0.40 27.02 20.98
CA LEU A 320 -0.18 26.27 22.09
C LEU A 320 -0.75 27.29 23.08
N SER A 321 -1.97 27.07 23.56
CA SER A 321 -2.63 27.99 24.48
C SER A 321 -3.47 27.24 25.50
N GLY A 322 -3.51 27.74 26.74
CA GLY A 322 -4.32 27.22 27.83
C GLY A 322 -3.53 26.55 28.95
N TYR A 323 -4.22 26.26 30.05
CA TYR A 323 -3.73 25.45 31.16
C TYR A 323 -4.05 23.96 30.92
N GLY A 324 -3.34 23.07 31.62
CA GLY A 324 -3.33 21.64 31.33
C GLY A 324 -2.17 21.26 30.42
N THR A 325 -2.40 20.37 29.45
CA THR A 325 -1.33 19.86 28.55
C THR A 325 -1.64 19.99 27.05
N PRO A 326 -1.88 21.21 26.51
CA PRO A 326 -2.05 21.41 25.08
C PRO A 326 -0.82 20.95 24.27
N GLN A 327 -1.08 20.39 23.10
CA GLN A 327 -0.08 19.74 22.26
C GLN A 327 -0.32 20.02 20.77
N SER A 328 0.77 20.11 20.01
CA SER A 328 0.78 20.26 18.56
C SER A 328 1.77 19.27 17.94
N TYR A 329 1.52 18.89 16.69
CA TYR A 329 2.25 17.86 15.97
C TYR A 329 2.70 18.39 14.61
N VAL A 330 3.95 18.11 14.24
CA VAL A 330 4.49 18.31 12.89
C VAL A 330 4.90 16.94 12.36
N GLY A 331 4.34 16.55 11.22
CA GLY A 331 4.73 15.32 10.53
C GLY A 331 6.07 15.49 9.83
N VAL A 332 6.98 14.53 9.99
CA VAL A 332 8.33 14.55 9.40
C VAL A 332 8.64 13.21 8.73
N THR A 333 8.72 13.19 7.40
CA THR A 333 9.09 12.00 6.63
C THR A 333 10.54 12.08 6.18
N GLN A 334 11.26 10.95 6.10
CA GLN A 334 12.65 10.96 5.62
C GLN A 334 12.74 11.45 4.16
N SER A 335 11.68 11.23 3.37
CA SER A 335 11.55 11.75 2.00
C SER A 335 11.59 13.30 1.90
N GLN A 336 11.33 14.04 2.98
CA GLN A 336 11.52 15.51 3.03
C GLN A 336 13.00 15.92 3.08
N PHE A 337 13.93 15.01 3.36
CA PHE A 337 15.38 15.23 3.32
C PHE A 337 16.03 14.64 2.07
N GLY A 338 15.23 14.25 1.07
CA GLY A 338 15.68 13.71 -0.21
C GLY A 338 16.24 12.28 -0.17
N GLY A 339 16.11 11.57 0.96
CA GLY A 339 16.57 10.18 1.09
C GLY A 339 16.59 9.67 2.53
N PRO A 340 17.16 8.48 2.79
CA PRO A 340 17.30 7.95 4.14
C PRO A 340 18.21 8.82 5.02
N VAL A 341 17.82 8.99 6.28
CA VAL A 341 18.59 9.76 7.28
C VAL A 341 18.97 8.92 8.51
N SER A 342 20.18 9.16 9.03
CA SER A 342 20.79 8.44 10.15
C SER A 342 20.70 9.18 11.49
N SER A 343 20.61 10.52 11.45
CA SER A 343 20.32 11.38 12.60
C SER A 343 19.56 12.64 12.16
N VAL A 344 18.87 13.28 13.10
CA VAL A 344 18.21 14.59 12.90
C VAL A 344 18.49 15.46 14.13
N LYS A 345 19.03 16.66 13.93
CA LYS A 345 19.10 17.70 14.95
C LYS A 345 17.87 18.59 14.86
N VAL A 346 17.16 18.74 15.97
CA VAL A 346 16.02 19.64 16.15
C VAL A 346 16.53 20.95 16.75
N GLN A 347 16.21 22.09 16.12
CA GLN A 347 16.36 23.42 16.71
C GLN A 347 15.00 24.13 16.65
N LEU A 348 14.37 24.37 17.80
CA LEU A 348 13.12 25.13 17.92
C LEU A 348 13.38 26.49 18.58
N LYS A 349 12.69 27.51 18.08
CA LYS A 349 12.71 28.88 18.60
C LYS A 349 11.29 29.41 18.69
N GLY A 350 11.03 30.32 19.61
CA GLY A 350 9.72 30.95 19.72
C GLY A 350 9.60 31.86 20.93
N THR A 351 8.37 32.29 21.17
CA THR A 351 7.98 33.17 22.27
C THR A 351 6.93 32.53 23.16
N HIS A 352 6.77 33.05 24.37
CA HIS A 352 5.69 32.70 25.28
C HIS A 352 5.21 33.91 26.09
N THR A 353 3.99 33.83 26.61
CA THR A 353 3.50 34.81 27.59
C THR A 353 4.29 34.70 28.89
N ALA A 354 4.46 35.82 29.59
CA ALA A 354 5.11 35.85 30.90
C ALA A 354 4.40 34.88 31.88
N VAL A 355 5.18 34.07 32.59
CA VAL A 355 4.66 33.13 33.59
C VAL A 355 4.36 33.89 34.89
N PRO A 356 3.10 33.90 35.38
CA PRO A 356 2.76 34.58 36.63
C PRO A 356 3.47 33.98 37.86
N ASP A 357 3.68 34.79 38.89
CA ASP A 357 4.22 34.31 40.17
C ASP A 357 3.39 33.15 40.73
N ASN A 358 4.05 32.07 41.13
CA ASN A 358 3.46 30.81 41.62
C ASN A 358 2.66 29.99 40.57
N ALA A 359 2.63 30.39 39.30
CA ALA A 359 2.25 29.51 38.20
C ALA A 359 3.43 28.62 37.78
N GLN A 360 3.17 27.56 37.02
CA GLN A 360 4.22 26.73 36.42
C GLN A 360 3.94 26.52 34.93
N ALA A 361 4.96 26.63 34.10
CA ALA A 361 4.88 26.34 32.67
C ALA A 361 6.13 25.59 32.21
N GLN A 362 5.94 24.51 31.48
CA GLN A 362 7.00 23.65 30.94
C GLN A 362 6.70 23.31 29.48
N LEU A 363 7.71 23.47 28.62
CA LEU A 363 7.68 23.04 27.22
C LEU A 363 8.45 21.73 27.07
N SER A 364 7.77 20.67 26.62
CA SER A 364 8.35 19.37 26.31
C SER A 364 8.31 19.10 24.81
N VAL A 365 9.41 18.62 24.24
CA VAL A 365 9.56 18.27 22.82
C VAL A 365 9.80 16.77 22.70
N PHE A 366 8.99 16.10 21.88
CA PHE A 366 9.03 14.67 21.66
C PHE A 366 9.23 14.33 20.18
N TRP A 367 9.83 13.18 19.93
CA TRP A 367 9.94 12.56 18.61
C TRP A 367 9.45 11.13 18.69
N ASN A 368 8.37 10.77 17.99
CA ASN A 368 7.77 9.42 18.06
C ASN A 368 7.55 8.96 19.52
N ASP A 369 6.94 9.84 20.32
CA ASP A 369 6.75 9.71 21.77
C ASP A 369 8.00 9.69 22.67
N TYR A 370 9.21 9.59 22.12
CA TYR A 370 10.47 9.74 22.87
C TYR A 370 10.71 11.21 23.26
N LEU A 371 10.92 11.50 24.55
CA LEU A 371 11.20 12.86 25.05
C LEU A 371 12.63 13.29 24.65
N LEU A 372 12.74 14.26 23.75
CA LEU A 372 14.02 14.84 23.33
C LEU A 372 14.51 15.90 24.33
N SER A 373 13.60 16.75 24.82
CA SER A 373 13.94 17.85 25.72
C SER A 373 12.72 18.28 26.52
N SER A 374 12.93 18.75 27.74
CA SER A 374 11.93 19.46 28.53
C SER A 374 12.58 20.65 29.21
N ARG A 375 11.93 21.82 29.15
CA ARG A 375 12.40 23.06 29.78
C ARG A 375 11.24 23.77 30.45
N ASN A 376 11.48 24.31 31.63
CA ASN A 376 10.58 25.28 32.23
C ASN A 376 10.64 26.59 31.41
N LEU A 377 9.56 27.37 31.42
CA LEU A 377 9.44 28.65 30.73
C LEU A 377 9.62 29.83 31.70
N ASP A 378 10.56 29.69 32.63
CA ASP A 378 10.89 30.67 33.65
C ASP A 378 11.94 31.69 33.18
N GLY A 379 11.63 32.98 33.34
CA GLY A 379 12.55 34.09 33.04
C GLY A 379 12.63 34.48 31.56
N GLY A 380 11.79 35.44 31.17
CA GLY A 380 11.77 36.02 29.82
C GLY A 380 10.46 35.76 29.07
N ASP A 381 10.50 36.00 27.77
CA ASP A 381 9.39 35.88 26.81
C ASP A 381 9.75 35.03 25.58
N THR A 382 10.96 34.45 25.56
CA THR A 382 11.55 33.71 24.44
C THR A 382 12.15 32.39 24.89
N PHE A 383 12.14 31.39 24.02
CA PHE A 383 12.78 30.11 24.27
C PHE A 383 13.59 29.61 23.07
N THR A 384 14.56 28.73 23.33
CA THR A 384 15.24 27.93 22.32
C THR A 384 15.46 26.53 22.84
N VAL A 385 15.15 25.53 22.03
CA VAL A 385 15.40 24.10 22.30
C VAL A 385 16.31 23.58 21.20
N GLU A 386 17.42 22.96 21.60
CA GLU A 386 18.23 22.12 20.73
C GLU A 386 18.28 20.71 21.30
N ALA A 387 18.07 19.71 20.44
CA ALA A 387 18.16 18.30 20.79
C ALA A 387 18.45 17.43 19.55
N ASP A 388 19.19 16.34 19.74
CA ASP A 388 19.46 15.37 18.69
C ASP A 388 18.53 14.16 18.82
N VAL A 389 17.95 13.72 17.70
CA VAL A 389 17.12 12.52 17.63
C VAL A 389 18.01 11.28 17.57
N PRO A 390 17.91 10.33 18.53
CA PRO A 390 18.68 9.09 18.47
C PRO A 390 18.28 8.25 17.26
N ALA A 391 19.24 7.65 16.56
CA ALA A 391 18.99 6.87 15.33
C ALA A 391 17.93 5.78 15.51
N GLY A 392 17.87 5.11 16.67
CA GLY A 392 16.87 4.08 16.97
C GLY A 392 15.44 4.59 17.14
N GLN A 393 15.22 5.91 17.19
CA GLN A 393 13.90 6.56 17.20
C GLN A 393 13.47 7.06 15.81
N LEU A 394 14.35 7.00 14.81
CA LEU A 394 14.06 7.44 13.44
C LEU A 394 13.36 6.35 12.62
N GLN A 395 12.12 6.65 12.24
CA GLN A 395 11.28 5.85 11.36
C GLN A 395 11.14 6.54 9.99
N ALA A 396 10.45 5.90 9.03
CA ALA A 396 10.19 6.46 7.70
C ALA A 396 9.32 7.73 7.76
N ARG A 397 8.28 7.67 8.58
CA ARG A 397 7.39 8.78 8.97
C ARG A 397 7.55 8.97 10.47
N ASN A 398 7.64 10.21 10.91
CA ASN A 398 7.87 10.58 12.29
C ASN A 398 6.91 11.70 12.71
N GLY A 399 6.66 11.83 14.01
CA GLY A 399 5.95 12.96 14.59
C GLY A 399 6.85 13.74 15.54
N LEU A 400 7.12 15.00 15.22
CA LEU A 400 7.63 15.98 16.18
C LEU A 400 6.43 16.52 16.96
N ARG A 401 6.32 16.18 18.24
CA ARG A 401 5.28 16.71 19.14
C ARG A 401 5.86 17.77 20.06
N ILE A 402 5.19 18.92 20.12
CA ILE A 402 5.47 19.98 21.07
C ILE A 402 4.31 20.03 22.06
N ARG A 403 4.60 19.92 23.35
CA ARG A 403 3.60 19.93 24.43
C ARG A 403 3.95 21.01 25.44
N LEU A 404 3.00 21.91 25.68
CA LEU A 404 3.03 22.84 26.80
C LEU A 404 2.31 22.15 27.97
N ALA A 405 2.93 22.12 29.14
CA ALA A 405 2.29 21.77 30.40
C ALA A 405 2.23 23.03 31.26
N ALA A 406 1.03 23.55 31.53
CA ALA A 406 0.84 24.80 32.25
C ALA A 406 -0.15 24.63 33.40
N LEU A 407 0.21 25.13 34.58
CA LEU A 407 -0.61 25.14 35.80
C LEU A 407 -0.79 26.59 36.28
N PRO A 408 -2.03 27.04 36.52
CA PRO A 408 -2.29 28.38 37.05
C PRO A 408 -1.85 28.46 38.52
N ALA A 409 -1.59 29.68 39.00
CA ALA A 409 -1.25 29.90 40.41
C ALA A 409 -2.36 29.34 41.32
N GLY A 410 -1.97 28.48 42.28
CA GLY A 410 -2.90 27.79 43.18
C GLY A 410 -3.71 26.64 42.57
N GLY A 411 -3.54 26.32 41.28
CA GLY A 411 -4.25 25.21 40.61
C GLY A 411 -5.72 25.49 40.26
N ASP A 412 -6.19 26.72 40.46
CA ASP A 412 -7.55 27.17 40.13
C ASP A 412 -7.67 27.45 38.62
N CYS A 413 -8.40 26.58 37.92
CA CYS A 413 -8.72 26.72 36.50
C CYS A 413 -9.94 27.65 36.23
N ASN A 414 -10.62 28.18 37.25
CA ASN A 414 -11.84 29.00 37.13
C ASN A 414 -11.63 30.50 37.43
N GLY A 415 -10.55 30.88 38.11
CA GLY A 415 -10.28 32.27 38.52
C GLY A 415 -9.75 33.21 37.42
N PRO A 416 -9.43 34.48 37.75
CA PRO A 416 -8.90 35.46 36.77
C PRO A 416 -7.61 35.03 36.05
N ALA A 417 -6.80 34.16 36.67
CA ALA A 417 -5.65 33.54 36.02
C ALA A 417 -6.07 32.64 34.83
N GLY A 418 -7.23 31.98 34.92
CA GLY A 418 -7.86 31.24 33.82
C GLY A 418 -8.40 32.11 32.68
N VAL A 419 -8.48 33.44 32.86
CA VAL A 419 -8.97 34.39 31.85
C VAL A 419 -7.87 34.86 30.89
N MET A 420 -6.60 34.82 31.33
CA MET A 420 -5.44 35.02 30.44
C MET A 420 -4.65 33.71 30.34
N PRO A 421 -4.90 32.88 29.31
CA PRO A 421 -4.25 31.59 29.18
C PRO A 421 -2.75 31.73 28.92
N MET A 422 -1.96 30.81 29.48
CA MET A 422 -0.56 30.62 29.09
C MET A 422 -0.48 30.28 27.59
N GLU A 423 0.37 30.97 26.85
CA GLU A 423 0.54 30.81 25.41
C GLU A 423 2.01 30.63 25.03
N VAL A 424 2.27 29.72 24.08
CA VAL A 424 3.56 29.51 23.44
C VAL A 424 3.37 29.57 21.92
N THR A 425 4.14 30.40 21.23
CA THR A 425 4.17 30.48 19.77
C THR A 425 5.55 30.09 19.26
N VAL A 426 5.62 29.09 18.37
CA VAL A 426 6.88 28.65 17.74
C VAL A 426 7.08 29.44 16.44
N ASP A 427 8.27 29.98 16.23
CA ASP A 427 8.67 30.54 14.93
C ASP A 427 8.93 29.36 13.98
N THR A 428 7.96 29.10 13.10
CA THR A 428 8.01 27.99 12.15
C THR A 428 9.03 28.19 11.04
N SER A 429 9.51 29.42 10.83
CA SER A 429 10.51 29.76 9.81
C SER A 429 11.95 29.72 10.35
N GLY A 430 12.17 30.18 11.58
CA GLY A 430 13.47 30.13 12.27
C GLY A 430 13.72 28.84 13.06
N SER A 431 12.72 27.97 13.20
CA SER A 431 12.86 26.60 13.74
C SER A 431 13.14 25.61 12.61
N THR A 432 14.19 24.79 12.77
CA THR A 432 14.73 23.93 11.72
C THR A 432 15.04 22.51 12.20
N LEU A 433 14.83 21.54 11.32
CA LEU A 433 15.37 20.19 11.42
C LEU A 433 16.56 20.05 10.46
N THR A 434 17.71 19.58 10.94
CA THR A 434 18.89 19.29 10.12
C THR A 434 19.25 17.82 10.22
N ALA A 435 19.16 17.10 9.11
CA ALA A 435 19.40 15.68 9.03
C ALA A 435 20.81 15.33 8.53
N VAL A 436 21.27 14.12 8.84
CA VAL A 436 22.46 13.51 8.25
C VAL A 436 22.04 12.29 7.44
N ARG A 437 22.58 12.14 6.23
CA ARG A 437 22.25 11.02 5.32
C ARG A 437 22.69 9.66 5.92
N GLY A 438 21.94 8.60 5.64
CA GLY A 438 22.27 7.21 6.01
C GLY A 438 21.03 6.41 6.41
N GLY A 439 21.13 5.09 6.56
CA GLY A 439 19.99 4.26 6.96
C GLY A 439 19.81 4.17 8.47
N SER A 440 18.73 4.73 9.03
CA SER A 440 18.31 4.44 10.41
C SER A 440 17.42 3.19 10.53
N THR A 441 16.72 2.82 9.44
CA THR A 441 15.71 1.76 9.42
C THR A 441 16.28 0.42 8.94
N LYS A 442 15.77 -0.68 9.51
CA LYS A 442 16.03 -2.04 9.04
C LYS A 442 15.53 -2.21 7.60
N ALA A 443 16.14 -3.14 6.85
CA ALA A 443 15.69 -3.49 5.51
C ALA A 443 14.23 -4.01 5.52
N GLY A 444 13.43 -3.62 4.53
CA GLY A 444 12.01 -3.95 4.42
C GLY A 444 11.16 -2.82 3.86
N PHE A 445 9.84 -2.95 3.89
CA PHE A 445 8.92 -1.99 3.29
C PHE A 445 9.03 -0.60 3.92
N ALA A 446 9.38 -0.51 5.20
CA ALA A 446 9.63 0.72 5.95
C ALA A 446 10.83 1.55 5.43
N ARG A 447 11.64 1.05 4.48
CA ARG A 447 12.65 1.85 3.77
C ARG A 447 12.11 2.61 2.56
N PHE A 448 10.94 2.23 2.06
CA PHE A 448 10.31 2.85 0.91
C PHE A 448 9.25 3.87 1.36
N PRO A 449 9.08 5.00 0.64
CA PRO A 449 9.73 5.35 -0.62
C PRO A 449 11.14 5.96 -0.48
N GLN A 450 11.61 6.33 0.72
CA GLN A 450 12.77 7.23 0.86
C GLN A 450 14.08 6.72 0.24
N VAL A 451 14.31 5.41 0.17
CA VAL A 451 15.49 4.82 -0.51
C VAL A 451 15.53 5.02 -2.02
N LEU A 452 14.41 5.37 -2.66
CA LEU A 452 14.34 5.68 -4.09
C LEU A 452 14.72 7.14 -4.39
N GLY A 453 14.73 8.02 -3.38
CA GLY A 453 14.88 9.46 -3.59
C GLY A 453 13.74 10.02 -4.47
N GLN A 454 14.11 10.62 -5.61
CA GLN A 454 13.15 11.11 -6.62
C GLN A 454 13.08 10.21 -7.87
N SER A 455 14.14 9.49 -8.24
CA SER A 455 14.21 8.68 -9.47
C SER A 455 13.89 7.22 -9.16
N VAL A 456 12.78 6.71 -9.68
CA VAL A 456 12.32 5.34 -9.48
C VAL A 456 12.55 4.51 -10.75
N PRO A 457 13.66 3.76 -10.87
CA PRO A 457 13.78 2.73 -11.90
C PRO A 457 12.80 1.60 -11.62
N VAL A 458 12.00 1.27 -12.63
CA VAL A 458 11.06 0.14 -12.62
C VAL A 458 11.46 -0.83 -13.72
N ALA A 459 11.81 -2.06 -13.34
CA ALA A 459 12.01 -3.14 -14.29
C ALA A 459 10.74 -4.00 -14.39
N PHE A 460 10.42 -4.43 -15.61
CA PHE A 460 9.41 -5.46 -15.84
C PHE A 460 10.13 -6.80 -16.05
N GLY A 461 9.68 -7.84 -15.33
CA GLY A 461 10.01 -9.23 -15.65
C GLY A 461 9.11 -9.77 -16.76
N ASP A 462 9.30 -11.02 -17.16
CA ASP A 462 8.53 -11.63 -18.25
C ASP A 462 7.04 -11.71 -17.89
N GLY A 463 6.21 -11.03 -18.67
CA GLY A 463 4.78 -10.96 -18.41
C GLY A 463 4.03 -10.04 -19.37
N ASN A 464 2.74 -9.87 -19.10
CA ASN A 464 1.89 -8.96 -19.85
C ASN A 464 2.21 -7.50 -19.47
N ALA A 465 2.61 -6.69 -20.44
CA ALA A 465 3.03 -5.30 -20.22
C ALA A 465 1.93 -4.40 -19.63
N GLN A 466 0.67 -4.59 -20.02
CA GLN A 466 -0.48 -3.89 -19.43
C GLN A 466 -0.64 -4.23 -17.93
N ALA A 467 -0.60 -5.50 -17.57
CA ALA A 467 -0.70 -5.96 -16.18
C ALA A 467 0.49 -5.48 -15.33
N ASN A 468 1.71 -5.55 -15.86
CA ASN A 468 2.91 -5.03 -15.18
C ASN A 468 2.81 -3.52 -14.96
N THR A 469 2.31 -2.76 -15.93
CA THR A 469 2.08 -1.31 -15.82
C THR A 469 1.03 -0.98 -14.76
N ILE A 470 -0.10 -1.68 -14.73
CA ILE A 470 -1.16 -1.51 -13.72
C ILE A 470 -0.62 -1.76 -12.31
N ASN A 471 0.08 -2.89 -12.12
CA ASN A 471 0.65 -3.26 -10.83
C ASN A 471 1.71 -2.24 -10.38
N ALA A 472 2.61 -1.84 -11.26
CA ALA A 472 3.65 -0.86 -10.96
C ALA A 472 3.07 0.53 -10.65
N ALA A 473 2.10 1.01 -11.43
CA ALA A 473 1.44 2.29 -11.20
C ALA A 473 0.65 2.31 -9.88
N THR A 474 0.04 1.19 -9.48
CA THR A 474 -0.63 1.02 -8.17
C THR A 474 0.37 1.08 -7.01
N LEU A 475 1.51 0.40 -7.12
CA LEU A 475 2.59 0.47 -6.11
C LEU A 475 3.18 1.88 -6.03
N VAL A 476 3.44 2.53 -7.17
CA VAL A 476 3.97 3.89 -7.24
C VAL A 476 3.02 4.92 -6.63
N ALA A 477 1.70 4.84 -6.88
CA ALA A 477 0.72 5.70 -6.23
C ALA A 477 0.72 5.52 -4.70
N SER A 478 0.82 4.28 -4.24
CA SER A 478 0.88 3.93 -2.80
C SER A 478 2.15 4.47 -2.14
N LEU A 479 3.29 4.37 -2.83
CA LEU A 479 4.58 4.92 -2.41
C LEU A 479 4.58 6.45 -2.39
N GLN A 480 3.96 7.09 -3.39
CA GLN A 480 3.88 8.55 -3.49
C GLN A 480 3.12 9.17 -2.32
N ARG A 481 2.05 8.53 -1.80
CA ARG A 481 1.36 8.98 -0.58
C ARG A 481 2.27 9.01 0.66
N GLY A 482 3.40 8.30 0.64
CA GLY A 482 4.45 8.36 1.67
C GLY A 482 5.64 9.28 1.33
N SER A 483 5.65 9.89 0.13
CA SER A 483 6.74 10.74 -0.35
C SER A 483 6.33 12.22 -0.39
N ALA A 484 7.16 13.09 0.20
CA ALA A 484 6.99 14.54 0.07
C ALA A 484 7.45 15.07 -1.30
N SER A 485 8.43 14.40 -1.92
CA SER A 485 8.86 14.69 -3.29
C SER A 485 8.04 13.88 -4.30
N LEU A 486 7.85 14.44 -5.50
CA LEU A 486 7.28 13.69 -6.62
C LEU A 486 8.25 12.57 -7.04
N LEU A 487 7.74 11.35 -7.09
CA LEU A 487 8.42 10.17 -7.59
C LEU A 487 8.35 10.16 -9.12
N GLU A 488 9.50 10.19 -9.76
CA GLU A 488 9.68 10.17 -11.20
C GLU A 488 10.06 8.77 -11.65
N THR A 489 9.18 8.11 -12.40
CA THR A 489 9.37 6.70 -12.78
C THR A 489 9.96 6.57 -14.18
N LYS A 490 10.93 5.67 -14.33
CA LYS A 490 11.54 5.29 -15.62
C LYS A 490 11.47 3.77 -15.78
N VAL A 491 11.05 3.28 -16.95
CA VAL A 491 11.12 1.85 -17.26
C VAL A 491 12.55 1.50 -17.66
N VAL A 492 13.12 0.45 -17.06
CA VAL A 492 14.48 -0.04 -17.34
C VAL A 492 14.49 -1.55 -17.57
N GLY A 493 15.46 -2.05 -18.34
CA GLY A 493 15.66 -3.50 -18.45
C GLY A 493 16.18 -4.10 -17.14
N ILE A 494 15.77 -5.35 -16.84
CA ILE A 494 16.15 -6.04 -15.60
C ILE A 494 17.69 -6.18 -15.45
N ASP A 495 18.42 -6.39 -16.54
CA ASP A 495 19.89 -6.38 -16.56
C ASP A 495 20.49 -5.03 -16.16
N SER A 496 19.90 -3.94 -16.67
CA SER A 496 20.34 -2.59 -16.34
C SER A 496 20.12 -2.27 -14.87
N LEU A 497 19.01 -2.71 -14.28
CA LEU A 497 18.75 -2.54 -12.85
C LEU A 497 19.69 -3.42 -12.01
N ALA A 498 19.82 -4.69 -12.36
CA ALA A 498 20.67 -5.66 -11.64
C ALA A 498 22.15 -5.23 -11.61
N GLY A 499 22.65 -4.64 -12.70
CA GLY A 499 24.02 -4.09 -12.81
C GLY A 499 24.21 -2.67 -12.27
N SER A 500 23.14 -1.95 -11.90
CA SER A 500 23.23 -0.58 -11.37
C SER A 500 23.54 -0.52 -9.87
N THR A 501 23.81 0.67 -9.34
CA THR A 501 23.78 0.92 -7.88
C THR A 501 22.50 1.59 -7.42
N GLU A 502 21.47 1.69 -8.27
CA GLU A 502 20.20 2.35 -7.94
C GLU A 502 19.28 1.40 -7.17
N SER A 503 18.61 1.92 -6.14
CA SER A 503 17.42 1.29 -5.54
C SER A 503 16.27 1.33 -6.54
N GLY A 504 15.41 0.32 -6.58
CA GLY A 504 14.41 0.19 -7.65
C GLY A 504 13.28 -0.79 -7.36
N ILE A 505 12.34 -0.86 -8.31
CA ILE A 505 11.16 -1.72 -8.26
C ILE A 505 11.21 -2.72 -9.42
N VAL A 506 10.78 -3.95 -9.18
CA VAL A 506 10.59 -4.99 -10.19
C VAL A 506 9.16 -5.50 -10.11
N VAL A 507 8.48 -5.59 -11.24
CA VAL A 507 7.08 -6.04 -11.34
C VAL A 507 6.96 -7.09 -12.44
N GLY A 508 6.14 -8.12 -12.25
CA GLY A 508 6.12 -9.27 -13.15
C GLY A 508 7.33 -10.20 -12.95
N ALA A 509 7.98 -10.14 -11.78
CA ALA A 509 9.23 -10.86 -11.54
C ALA A 509 9.04 -12.38 -11.61
N THR A 510 9.92 -13.03 -12.38
CA THR A 510 9.99 -14.49 -12.53
C THR A 510 10.96 -15.13 -11.52
N ALA A 511 11.00 -16.47 -11.54
CA ALA A 511 12.04 -17.23 -10.84
C ALA A 511 13.46 -16.85 -11.28
N GLU A 512 13.68 -16.50 -12.55
CA GLU A 512 14.98 -16.09 -13.05
C GLU A 512 15.36 -14.69 -12.52
N ASP A 513 14.42 -13.74 -12.54
CA ASP A 513 14.63 -12.38 -12.01
C ASP A 513 14.96 -12.40 -10.51
N ALA A 514 14.21 -13.18 -9.73
CA ALA A 514 14.46 -13.37 -8.30
C ALA A 514 15.85 -14.00 -8.04
N ASN A 515 16.27 -14.95 -8.88
CA ASN A 515 17.61 -15.54 -8.80
C ASN A 515 18.71 -14.51 -9.13
N LYS A 516 18.55 -13.78 -10.24
CA LYS A 516 19.46 -12.74 -10.76
C LYS A 516 19.67 -11.60 -9.77
N LEU A 517 18.60 -11.16 -9.11
CA LEU A 517 18.63 -10.15 -8.06
C LEU A 517 18.97 -10.72 -6.66
N SER A 518 19.31 -12.00 -6.55
CA SER A 518 19.62 -12.64 -5.27
C SER A 518 18.54 -12.41 -4.19
N ALA A 519 17.26 -12.32 -4.61
CA ALA A 519 16.13 -12.12 -3.72
C ALA A 519 16.07 -13.23 -2.65
N PRO A 520 15.80 -12.90 -1.37
CA PRO A 520 15.78 -13.90 -0.30
C PRO A 520 14.78 -15.02 -0.54
N LEU A 521 13.57 -14.71 -1.02
CA LEU A 521 12.61 -15.73 -1.45
C LEU A 521 12.84 -16.11 -2.93
N ARG A 522 13.06 -17.40 -3.17
CA ARG A 522 13.07 -17.97 -4.53
C ARG A 522 11.65 -18.29 -4.98
N LEU A 523 11.22 -17.76 -6.13
CA LEU A 523 9.92 -18.05 -6.73
C LEU A 523 9.92 -19.44 -7.38
N ALA A 524 9.82 -20.49 -6.57
CA ALA A 524 9.84 -21.90 -6.97
C ALA A 524 8.77 -22.72 -6.22
N GLU A 525 8.54 -23.98 -6.63
CA GLU A 525 7.79 -24.95 -5.82
C GLU A 525 8.59 -25.23 -4.53
N PHE A 526 7.92 -25.26 -3.39
CA PHE A 526 8.52 -25.73 -2.14
C PHE A 526 7.55 -26.60 -1.32
N ARG A 527 8.13 -27.61 -0.68
CA ARG A 527 7.46 -28.45 0.33
C ARG A 527 8.26 -28.37 1.62
N THR A 528 7.57 -28.27 2.75
CA THR A 528 8.19 -28.26 4.08
C THR A 528 8.76 -29.63 4.43
N ILE A 529 10.04 -29.66 4.80
CA ILE A 529 10.60 -30.72 5.64
C ILE A 529 9.90 -30.68 7.02
N SER A 530 9.44 -31.85 7.47
CA SER A 530 8.73 -32.21 8.73
C SER A 530 8.08 -31.09 9.58
N PRO A 531 6.76 -31.15 9.86
CA PRO A 531 6.06 -30.21 10.75
C PRO A 531 6.55 -30.14 12.21
N ASP A 532 7.49 -31.00 12.61
CA ASP A 532 7.89 -31.18 14.02
C ASP A 532 8.90 -30.12 14.52
N ASP A 533 9.59 -29.41 13.61
CA ASP A 533 10.64 -28.42 13.92
C ASP A 533 10.27 -26.97 13.54
N VAL A 534 9.06 -26.70 13.02
CA VAL A 534 8.65 -25.35 12.58
C VAL A 534 7.22 -25.02 13.00
N GLU A 535 7.04 -23.95 13.78
CA GLU A 535 5.73 -23.50 14.29
C GLU A 535 4.76 -23.04 13.17
N PHE A 536 5.30 -22.65 12.01
CA PHE A 536 4.54 -22.35 10.80
C PHE A 536 5.33 -22.72 9.54
N GLY A 537 4.90 -23.75 8.83
CA GLY A 537 5.48 -24.17 7.56
C GLY A 537 4.48 -24.04 6.42
N VAL A 538 4.74 -23.15 5.46
CA VAL A 538 4.01 -23.14 4.18
C VAL A 538 4.67 -24.17 3.27
N GLY A 539 3.91 -25.16 2.80
CA GLY A 539 4.30 -26.03 1.69
C GLY A 539 3.42 -25.68 0.49
N ALA A 540 3.94 -24.94 -0.48
CA ALA A 540 3.19 -24.47 -1.63
C ALA A 540 3.49 -25.30 -2.89
N SER A 541 2.76 -26.40 -3.06
CA SER A 541 2.52 -27.00 -4.39
C SER A 541 1.38 -26.27 -5.15
N ALA A 542 0.85 -25.20 -4.56
CA ALA A 542 -0.17 -24.32 -5.13
C ALA A 542 0.46 -22.96 -5.48
N PRO A 543 -0.06 -22.25 -6.50
CA PRO A 543 0.39 -20.90 -6.85
C PRO A 543 0.44 -19.94 -5.65
N TYR A 544 1.40 -19.02 -5.63
CA TYR A 544 1.48 -17.95 -4.64
C TYR A 544 2.06 -16.67 -5.24
N GLY A 545 1.57 -15.51 -4.78
CA GLY A 545 2.13 -14.20 -5.10
C GLY A 545 3.05 -13.72 -3.99
N VAL A 546 4.07 -12.94 -4.36
CA VAL A 546 5.05 -12.33 -3.45
C VAL A 546 5.24 -10.86 -3.78
N LEU A 547 5.17 -10.01 -2.75
CA LEU A 547 5.81 -8.71 -2.73
C LEU A 547 6.91 -8.78 -1.65
N GLU A 548 8.16 -8.50 -2.01
CA GLU A 548 9.32 -8.56 -1.10
C GLU A 548 10.17 -7.30 -1.20
N ALA A 549 10.61 -6.76 -0.07
CA ALA A 549 11.52 -5.62 0.02
C ALA A 549 12.85 -6.05 0.68
N PHE A 550 13.97 -5.94 -0.03
CA PHE A 550 15.26 -6.46 0.44
C PHE A 550 16.44 -5.57 0.05
N GLU A 551 17.52 -5.69 0.81
CA GLU A 551 18.79 -5.00 0.53
C GLU A 551 19.73 -5.95 -0.23
N GLN A 552 20.33 -5.49 -1.33
CA GLN A 552 21.34 -6.24 -2.08
C GLN A 552 22.50 -5.29 -2.42
N GLY A 553 23.69 -5.52 -1.88
CA GLY A 553 24.88 -4.73 -2.23
C GLY A 553 24.79 -3.24 -1.89
N GLY A 554 24.00 -2.86 -0.88
CA GLY A 554 23.80 -1.47 -0.43
C GLY A 554 22.74 -0.67 -1.19
N ARG A 555 22.01 -1.29 -2.13
CA ARG A 555 20.75 -0.76 -2.70
C ARG A 555 19.54 -1.52 -2.15
N ASP A 556 18.40 -0.87 -2.09
CA ASP A 556 17.13 -1.48 -1.67
C ASP A 556 16.26 -1.78 -2.91
N LEU A 557 15.75 -3.00 -3.00
CA LEU A 557 14.92 -3.48 -4.10
C LEU A 557 13.54 -3.89 -3.58
N LEU A 558 12.50 -3.54 -4.35
CA LEU A 558 11.13 -3.99 -4.16
C LEU A 558 10.74 -4.91 -5.32
N LEU A 559 10.42 -6.16 -5.04
CA LEU A 559 10.11 -7.18 -6.05
C LEU A 559 8.66 -7.66 -5.88
N LEU A 560 7.83 -7.45 -6.91
CA LEU A 560 6.51 -8.04 -7.07
C LEU A 560 6.59 -9.15 -8.13
N GLY A 561 6.31 -10.38 -7.72
CA GLY A 561 6.31 -11.56 -8.57
C GLY A 561 5.34 -12.61 -8.09
N ALA A 562 5.32 -13.76 -8.76
CA ALA A 562 4.54 -14.92 -8.34
C ALA A 562 5.19 -16.20 -8.84
N TRP A 563 4.89 -17.30 -8.15
CA TRP A 563 5.14 -18.64 -8.65
C TRP A 563 3.81 -19.34 -8.92
N ALA A 564 3.76 -20.11 -10.01
CA ALA A 564 2.68 -21.02 -10.35
C ALA A 564 3.27 -22.25 -11.06
N PRO A 565 2.57 -23.40 -11.07
CA PRO A 565 2.92 -24.53 -11.92
C PRO A 565 3.02 -24.13 -13.39
N GLU A 566 3.86 -24.86 -14.13
CA GLU A 566 4.20 -24.57 -15.52
C GLU A 566 2.92 -24.51 -16.40
N GLY A 567 2.71 -23.37 -17.07
CA GLY A 567 1.54 -23.11 -17.92
C GLY A 567 0.45 -22.22 -17.31
N ASP A 568 0.44 -21.95 -16.00
CA ASP A 568 -0.59 -21.11 -15.35
C ASP A 568 -0.11 -19.66 -15.07
N THR A 569 0.20 -18.94 -16.15
CA THR A 569 0.58 -17.52 -16.09
C THR A 569 -0.57 -16.61 -15.68
N ALA A 570 -1.82 -17.05 -15.89
CA ALA A 570 -3.02 -16.30 -15.50
C ALA A 570 -3.20 -16.25 -13.97
N ALA A 571 -3.00 -17.36 -13.26
CA ALA A 571 -2.98 -17.34 -11.80
C ALA A 571 -1.84 -16.46 -11.26
N ALA A 572 -0.63 -16.56 -11.84
CA ALA A 572 0.50 -15.72 -11.44
C ALA A 572 0.20 -14.21 -11.57
N GLY A 573 -0.39 -13.77 -12.68
CA GLY A 573 -0.82 -12.38 -12.86
C GLY A 573 -1.91 -11.94 -11.87
N THR A 574 -2.91 -12.81 -11.62
CA THR A 574 -4.00 -12.54 -10.67
C THR A 574 -3.48 -12.36 -9.24
N LEU A 575 -2.50 -13.17 -8.83
CA LEU A 575 -1.90 -13.09 -7.49
C LEU A 575 -1.08 -11.82 -7.29
N GLN A 576 -0.34 -11.37 -8.33
CA GLN A 576 0.36 -10.09 -8.29
C GLN A 576 -0.60 -8.90 -8.23
N ALA A 577 -1.68 -8.92 -9.01
CA ALA A 577 -2.71 -7.88 -8.97
C ALA A 577 -3.42 -7.81 -7.61
N SER A 578 -3.66 -8.96 -6.97
CA SER A 578 -4.19 -9.04 -5.60
C SER A 578 -3.28 -8.34 -4.58
N LEU A 579 -1.96 -8.55 -4.66
CA LEU A 579 -0.99 -7.88 -3.79
C LEU A 579 -0.90 -6.38 -4.03
N ALA A 580 -0.79 -5.94 -5.29
CA ALA A 580 -0.74 -4.52 -5.62
C ALA A 580 -2.01 -3.78 -5.15
N SER A 581 -3.18 -4.38 -5.41
CA SER A 581 -4.48 -3.87 -4.95
C SER A 581 -4.58 -3.80 -3.42
N HIS A 582 -4.13 -4.83 -2.70
CA HIS A 582 -4.11 -4.83 -1.24
C HIS A 582 -3.24 -3.70 -0.66
N VAL A 583 -2.05 -3.48 -1.22
CA VAL A 583 -1.17 -2.36 -0.81
C VAL A 583 -1.80 -0.99 -1.08
N GLY A 584 -2.56 -0.86 -2.16
CA GLY A 584 -3.30 0.38 -2.48
C GLY A 584 -4.52 0.65 -1.58
N GLY A 585 -5.11 -0.40 -0.99
CA GLY A 585 -6.35 -0.35 -0.20
C GLY A 585 -6.21 -0.58 1.31
N VAL A 586 -5.03 -0.94 1.82
CA VAL A 586 -4.82 -1.20 3.25
C VAL A 586 -4.94 0.08 4.09
N GLU A 587 -5.56 -0.02 5.27
CA GLU A 587 -5.66 1.10 6.22
C GLU A 587 -4.27 1.56 6.69
N GLY A 588 -4.03 2.88 6.70
CA GLY A 588 -2.69 3.45 6.90
C GLY A 588 -1.77 3.37 5.68
N GLY A 589 -2.20 2.73 4.58
CA GLY A 589 -1.47 2.62 3.32
C GLY A 589 -0.11 1.93 3.48
N TRP A 590 0.87 2.30 2.66
CA TRP A 590 2.22 1.73 2.67
C TRP A 590 2.88 1.71 4.06
N ALA A 591 2.60 2.70 4.92
CA ALA A 591 3.18 2.79 6.26
C ALA A 591 2.71 1.69 7.24
N SER A 592 1.63 0.96 6.92
CA SER A 592 1.19 -0.22 7.68
C SER A 592 2.08 -1.45 7.46
N LEU A 593 2.86 -1.47 6.37
CA LEU A 593 3.75 -2.57 5.99
C LEU A 593 5.01 -2.53 6.88
N SER A 594 4.88 -3.04 8.10
CA SER A 594 5.94 -3.01 9.13
C SER A 594 7.10 -3.98 8.93
N ARG A 595 6.96 -4.96 8.02
CA ARG A 595 7.94 -6.03 7.77
C ARG A 595 8.56 -5.91 6.36
N ASN A 596 8.99 -7.01 5.76
CA ASN A 596 9.67 -7.03 4.47
C ASN A 596 9.13 -8.02 3.43
N LEU A 597 8.16 -8.87 3.79
CA LEU A 597 7.58 -9.87 2.89
C LEU A 597 6.05 -9.89 3.01
N LEU A 598 5.33 -9.84 1.90
CA LEU A 598 3.87 -9.95 1.82
C LEU A 598 3.52 -11.07 0.83
N VAL A 599 2.83 -12.11 1.30
CA VAL A 599 2.53 -13.32 0.51
C VAL A 599 1.02 -13.48 0.36
N THR A 600 0.56 -13.93 -0.81
CA THR A 600 -0.83 -14.31 -1.04
C THR A 600 -0.96 -15.64 -1.77
N GLN A 601 -2.10 -16.29 -1.63
CA GLN A 601 -2.49 -17.54 -2.30
C GLN A 601 -3.90 -17.40 -2.88
N PRO A 602 -4.31 -18.21 -3.87
CA PRO A 602 -5.57 -18.02 -4.62
C PRO A 602 -6.86 -17.87 -3.78
N SER A 603 -6.88 -18.39 -2.55
CA SER A 603 -8.03 -18.32 -1.63
C SER A 603 -7.73 -17.60 -0.31
N GLY A 604 -6.67 -16.78 -0.24
CA GLY A 604 -6.22 -16.13 0.99
C GLY A 604 -6.13 -14.61 0.88
N THR A 605 -6.38 -13.91 1.98
CA THR A 605 -5.96 -12.51 2.13
C THR A 605 -4.43 -12.44 2.23
N PRO A 606 -3.76 -11.42 1.67
CA PRO A 606 -2.32 -11.25 1.84
C PRO A 606 -1.88 -11.21 3.31
N VAL A 607 -0.76 -11.89 3.61
CA VAL A 607 -0.20 -12.01 4.96
C VAL A 607 1.20 -11.40 5.01
N LEU A 608 1.42 -10.52 5.98
CA LEU A 608 2.68 -9.81 6.21
C LEU A 608 3.62 -10.63 7.12
N LEU A 609 4.79 -10.98 6.61
CA LEU A 609 5.80 -11.87 7.22
C LEU A 609 7.18 -11.19 7.24
N GLU A 610 8.12 -11.77 7.98
CA GLU A 610 9.56 -11.48 7.80
C GLU A 610 10.15 -12.52 6.85
N SER A 611 11.02 -12.14 5.92
CA SER A 611 11.64 -13.09 5.00
C SER A 611 12.57 -14.08 5.70
N ASN A 612 13.11 -13.74 6.87
CA ASN A 612 13.94 -14.65 7.68
C ASN A 612 13.14 -15.75 8.41
N VAL A 613 11.81 -15.64 8.53
CA VAL A 613 10.96 -16.76 9.01
C VAL A 613 10.53 -17.69 7.88
N VAL A 614 10.68 -17.26 6.62
CA VAL A 614 10.53 -18.12 5.44
C VAL A 614 11.89 -18.69 5.10
N VAL A 615 12.24 -19.82 5.71
CA VAL A 615 13.44 -20.57 5.33
C VAL A 615 13.35 -20.89 3.83
N PRO A 616 14.34 -20.50 3.00
CA PRO A 616 14.46 -20.98 1.63
C PRO A 616 14.76 -22.48 1.70
N GLN A 617 13.71 -23.29 1.79
CA GLN A 617 13.80 -24.75 1.71
C GLN A 617 14.54 -25.03 0.39
N LYS A 618 15.61 -25.84 0.45
CA LYS A 618 16.38 -26.20 -0.76
C LYS A 618 15.39 -26.56 -1.85
N ALA A 619 15.44 -25.84 -2.97
CA ALA A 619 14.68 -26.18 -4.16
C ALA A 619 14.87 -27.68 -4.43
N VAL A 620 13.80 -28.37 -4.83
CA VAL A 620 13.85 -29.81 -5.10
C VAL A 620 14.71 -30.04 -6.34
N THR A 621 16.03 -30.09 -6.14
CA THR A 621 16.95 -30.71 -7.08
C THR A 621 16.60 -32.19 -7.10
N ASP A 622 16.36 -32.72 -8.30
CA ASP A 622 16.25 -34.17 -8.53
C ASP A 622 17.59 -34.85 -8.16
N ASP A 623 17.79 -35.12 -6.87
CA ASP A 623 18.98 -35.79 -6.32
C ASP A 623 19.14 -37.20 -6.91
N TYR A 624 18.11 -37.74 -7.54
CA TYR A 624 18.18 -38.98 -8.32
C TYR A 624 18.99 -38.86 -9.62
N ARG A 625 19.19 -37.68 -10.20
CA ARG A 625 20.01 -37.51 -11.42
C ARG A 625 21.46 -37.97 -11.24
N PRO A 626 22.23 -37.55 -10.21
CA PRO A 626 23.57 -38.09 -9.99
C PRO A 626 23.57 -39.59 -9.68
N TYR A 627 22.59 -40.11 -8.92
CA TYR A 627 22.49 -41.56 -8.67
C TYR A 627 22.18 -42.38 -9.95
N ALA A 628 21.44 -41.83 -10.91
CA ALA A 628 21.18 -42.50 -12.19
C ALA A 628 22.47 -42.81 -12.97
N TRP A 629 23.46 -41.90 -12.95
CA TRP A 629 24.78 -42.14 -13.57
C TRP A 629 25.57 -43.23 -12.82
N TRP A 630 25.52 -43.26 -11.48
CA TRP A 630 26.14 -44.33 -10.70
C TRP A 630 25.49 -45.69 -10.91
N ILE A 631 24.15 -45.75 -11.01
CA ILE A 631 23.41 -46.99 -11.32
C ILE A 631 23.75 -47.48 -12.74
N ALA A 632 23.77 -46.58 -13.73
CA ALA A 632 24.18 -46.92 -15.10
C ALA A 632 25.62 -47.46 -15.13
N GLY A 633 26.55 -46.81 -14.42
CA GLY A 633 27.93 -47.29 -14.27
C GLY A 633 28.02 -48.67 -13.62
N ALA A 634 27.28 -48.91 -12.54
CA ALA A 634 27.24 -50.20 -11.85
C ALA A 634 26.69 -51.33 -12.74
N VAL A 635 25.65 -51.06 -13.53
CA VAL A 635 25.09 -52.02 -14.49
C VAL A 635 26.11 -52.38 -15.59
N VAL A 636 26.85 -51.39 -16.12
CA VAL A 636 27.91 -51.63 -17.11
C VAL A 636 29.05 -52.48 -16.52
N VAL A 637 29.51 -52.18 -15.29
CA VAL A 637 30.56 -52.94 -14.62
C VAL A 637 30.12 -54.39 -14.34
N LEU A 638 28.89 -54.60 -13.87
CA LEU A 638 28.33 -55.94 -13.66
C LEU A 638 28.17 -56.72 -14.97
N GLY A 639 27.74 -56.07 -16.05
CA GLY A 639 27.68 -56.65 -17.39
C GLY A 639 29.04 -57.10 -17.91
N LEU A 640 30.08 -56.25 -17.76
CA LEU A 640 31.46 -56.59 -18.12
C LEU A 640 32.03 -57.72 -17.27
N ALA A 641 31.76 -57.75 -15.96
CA ALA A 641 32.18 -58.83 -15.08
C ALA A 641 31.51 -60.18 -15.46
N TYR A 642 30.23 -60.17 -15.84
CA TYR A 642 29.52 -61.34 -16.34
C TYR A 642 30.07 -61.84 -17.70
N ALA A 643 30.36 -60.92 -18.63
CA ALA A 643 31.00 -61.23 -19.89
C ALA A 643 32.42 -61.82 -19.69
N ALA A 644 33.23 -61.24 -18.82
CA ALA A 644 34.56 -61.75 -18.48
C ALA A 644 34.48 -63.16 -17.85
N ARG A 645 33.55 -63.38 -16.91
CA ARG A 645 33.32 -64.69 -16.28
C ARG A 645 32.92 -65.76 -17.30
N THR A 646 32.01 -65.45 -18.22
CA THR A 646 31.57 -66.41 -19.26
C THR A 646 32.66 -66.71 -20.28
N VAL A 647 33.49 -65.74 -20.66
CA VAL A 647 34.67 -65.96 -21.53
C VAL A 647 35.73 -66.82 -20.83
N LEU A 648 36.02 -66.56 -19.55
CA LEU A 648 36.98 -67.34 -18.76
C LEU A 648 36.52 -68.80 -18.55
N LEU A 649 35.23 -69.02 -18.28
CA LEU A 649 34.66 -70.37 -18.20
C LEU A 649 34.74 -71.11 -19.54
N ARG A 650 34.44 -70.44 -20.66
CA ARG A 650 34.60 -71.02 -22.01
C ARG A 650 36.06 -71.34 -22.35
N ARG A 651 37.02 -70.51 -21.92
CA ARG A 651 38.46 -70.80 -22.06
C ARG A 651 38.89 -72.01 -21.22
N ARG A 652 38.49 -72.08 -19.94
CA ARG A 652 38.79 -73.24 -19.07
C ARG A 652 38.16 -74.54 -19.61
N ALA A 653 36.94 -74.49 -20.13
CA ALA A 653 36.31 -75.67 -20.74
C ALA A 653 37.04 -76.17 -22.01
N ARG A 654 37.65 -75.27 -22.80
CA ARG A 654 38.50 -75.65 -23.94
C ARG A 654 39.83 -76.26 -23.49
N ALA A 655 40.46 -75.69 -22.46
CA ALA A 655 41.70 -76.22 -21.89
C ALA A 655 41.50 -77.60 -21.23
N ALA A 656 40.37 -77.82 -20.55
CA ALA A 656 40.02 -79.11 -19.97
C ALA A 656 39.79 -80.19 -21.05
N ARG A 657 39.15 -79.84 -22.18
CA ARG A 657 39.00 -80.77 -23.32
C ARG A 657 40.36 -81.15 -23.90
N ALA A 658 41.25 -80.19 -24.14
CA ALA A 658 42.60 -80.46 -24.62
C ALA A 658 43.42 -81.37 -23.67
N TYR A 659 43.14 -81.36 -22.36
CA TYR A 659 43.74 -82.31 -21.40
C TYR A 659 43.14 -83.73 -21.53
N VAL A 660 41.82 -83.84 -21.67
CA VAL A 660 41.13 -85.14 -21.85
C VAL A 660 41.49 -85.79 -23.20
N ASP A 661 41.58 -84.98 -24.27
CA ASP A 661 42.01 -85.43 -25.60
C ASP A 661 43.48 -85.93 -25.56
N ALA A 662 44.33 -85.32 -24.72
CA ALA A 662 45.71 -85.76 -24.52
C ALA A 662 45.84 -87.05 -23.69
N GLU A 663 44.98 -87.27 -22.69
CA GLU A 663 44.91 -88.55 -21.97
C GLU A 663 44.37 -89.68 -22.87
N GLN A 664 43.38 -89.41 -23.72
CA GLN A 664 42.88 -90.41 -24.68
C GLN A 664 43.92 -90.77 -25.76
N ALA A 665 44.80 -89.83 -26.15
CA ALA A 665 45.93 -90.12 -27.04
C ALA A 665 47.04 -90.94 -26.36
N ALA A 666 47.21 -90.85 -25.04
CA ALA A 666 48.19 -91.60 -24.28
C ALA A 666 47.71 -93.01 -23.84
N GLY A 667 46.39 -93.23 -23.81
CA GLY A 667 45.77 -94.48 -23.34
C GLY A 667 45.66 -95.61 -24.36
N ASN A 668 46.18 -95.46 -25.58
CA ASN A 668 46.00 -96.40 -26.68
C ASN A 668 47.34 -97.04 -27.12
N PRO A 669 47.85 -98.05 -26.40
CA PRO A 669 49.01 -98.82 -26.83
C PRO A 669 48.62 -99.76 -27.98
N ASP A 670 48.93 -99.37 -29.21
CA ASP A 670 48.73 -100.23 -30.38
C ASP A 670 49.76 -101.37 -30.43
N HIS A 671 49.40 -102.44 -31.14
CA HIS A 671 49.99 -103.77 -31.00
C HIS A 671 51.45 -103.90 -31.47
N GLY A 672 52.20 -104.75 -30.76
CA GLY A 672 53.49 -105.29 -31.19
C GLY A 672 53.52 -106.82 -31.06
N ASN A 673 53.47 -107.50 -32.22
CA ASN A 673 53.40 -108.95 -32.47
C ASN A 673 52.06 -109.65 -32.14
#